data_AF-A0A2G5D0Q3-F1
#
_entry.id   AF-A0A2G5D0Q3-F1
#
_cell.length_a   1.000
_cell.length_b   1.000
_cell.length_c   1.000
_cell.angle_alpha   90.00
_cell.angle_beta   90.00
_cell.angle_gamma   90.00
#
_symmetry.space_group_name_H-M   'P 1'
#
loop_
_entity.id
_entity.type
_entity.pdbx_description
1 polymer ?
#
loop_
_entity_poly.entity_id
_entity_poly.type
_entity_poly.pdbx_seq_one_letter_code
_entity_poly.pdbx_strand_id
1 'polypeptide(L)'
;MAVEEEYLDVLTKTGEKTGISKPRGHVHRDGDYHRAVHVWIFSESTQELLLQRRADCKDSWPGLWDISSAGHISAGDSSLVTARRELDEELGVTLPKDAFELIFVFLQECVINDGNFINNEFNDVYLVTTLAPIPPEAFTLQETEVSAVKYISWKEYEKILASEDPDYVPYDMRGEYAQLFNILSKRYSNDMDRSLILQKQLDRYAPICINTELTGVSEADRGALAVLIEAAMVIDEVFYLQVWYGNPALRDWLKEHSDISNLDKLKWMYYSINKSPWSCLDENEAFLTTADSAVKLLEKSTKAVPGWKGLEYKVAFPMIKPPGANFYPTDMDKKEFELWKSSLKDDQQQAATGFFDVIRRHSESILDASIGSETLSSAQQVVGSPHDLYSVPFSLEYKPLLIKAVELLKKAGDLTDTPSLERLLKGKADAFLSNDYYDSDIAWMELDSKLDVTLGPYETYEDTLFGYKATFEAYIGIRDEEATSKIKLFGDHLQVLEQNLPFDDSYKSKDVVAAPIRVMQLIYNAGDVKGPQTVAFNLPNDERIVKERGTSMVMMKNVSEAKFKHILQPIARTCITEEQREYIDFESFFTHTICHECCHGIGPHAITLPSGQKSSVRLELQELHSALEEAKADIVGLWALRFFIKQDLLPKSLLKSMYVSFLAGCFRSIRFGLEEAHGKGQALQFNWLFEKGAFVLHTDGTFSVNFEEIEGAVESLSTEILTIQARGDKAAAKSLLLVYGKMIEPLQVAMDKLETVQVPVDIAPIFNVGEVLRESR
;
A
#
# COMPACT_ATOMS: atom_id res chain seq x y z
N MET A 1 41.10 -26.09 -18.14
CA MET A 1 39.85 -26.16 -17.35
C MET A 1 38.73 -26.34 -18.36
N ALA A 2 37.79 -27.25 -18.14
CA ALA A 2 36.60 -27.32 -18.99
C ALA A 2 35.86 -25.98 -18.85
N VAL A 3 35.47 -25.37 -19.97
CA VAL A 3 34.57 -24.20 -19.95
C VAL A 3 33.26 -24.72 -19.40
N GLU A 4 32.83 -24.23 -18.24
CA GLU A 4 31.51 -24.55 -17.70
C GLU A 4 30.48 -24.03 -18.71
N GLU A 5 29.62 -24.94 -19.20
CA GLU A 5 28.61 -24.59 -20.19
C GLU A 5 27.49 -23.83 -19.48
N GLU A 6 27.29 -22.55 -19.82
CA GLU A 6 26.25 -21.68 -19.24
C GLU A 6 24.85 -22.20 -19.63
N TYR A 7 23.94 -22.30 -18.65
CA TYR A 7 22.55 -22.71 -18.85
C TYR A 7 21.64 -21.51 -18.67
N LEU A 8 20.60 -21.40 -19.51
CA LEU A 8 19.59 -20.35 -19.46
C LEU A 8 18.21 -20.97 -19.28
N ASP A 9 17.33 -20.28 -18.53
CA ASP A 9 15.92 -20.67 -18.40
C ASP A 9 15.15 -20.34 -19.68
N VAL A 10 14.38 -21.33 -20.17
CA VAL A 10 13.51 -21.18 -21.34
C VAL A 10 12.19 -20.55 -20.90
N LEU A 11 11.79 -19.52 -21.63
CA LEU A 11 10.57 -18.76 -21.43
C LEU A 11 9.52 -19.08 -22.50
N THR A 12 8.28 -18.75 -22.18
CA THR A 12 7.22 -18.65 -23.16
C THR A 12 7.41 -17.39 -24.00
N LYS A 13 6.68 -17.27 -25.11
CA LYS A 13 6.62 -16.04 -25.91
C LYS A 13 6.07 -14.82 -25.14
N THR A 14 5.41 -15.04 -24.00
CA THR A 14 4.93 -13.98 -23.11
C THR A 14 5.92 -13.66 -21.98
N GLY A 15 7.10 -14.30 -21.96
CA GLY A 15 8.15 -14.04 -20.98
C GLY A 15 8.03 -14.82 -19.66
N GLU A 16 7.13 -15.81 -19.59
CA GLU A 16 6.90 -16.64 -18.40
C GLU A 16 7.85 -17.84 -18.36
N LYS A 17 8.32 -18.23 -17.17
CA LYS A 17 9.23 -19.39 -17.01
C LYS A 17 8.51 -20.72 -17.35
N THR A 18 9.11 -21.50 -18.26
CA THR A 18 8.59 -22.84 -18.61
C THR A 18 8.96 -23.92 -17.59
N GLY A 19 10.00 -23.68 -16.78
CA GLY A 19 10.62 -24.67 -15.89
C GLY A 19 11.64 -25.58 -16.58
N ILE A 20 12.02 -25.28 -17.82
CA ILE A 20 13.06 -25.98 -18.59
C ILE A 20 14.27 -25.04 -18.70
N SER A 21 15.47 -25.56 -18.52
CA SER A 21 16.72 -24.84 -18.78
C SER A 21 17.56 -25.58 -19.83
N LYS A 22 18.28 -24.83 -20.67
CA LYS A 22 19.11 -25.39 -21.76
C LYS A 22 20.48 -24.71 -21.80
N PRO A 23 21.53 -25.37 -22.33
CA PRO A 23 22.78 -24.69 -22.66
C PRO A 23 22.55 -23.46 -23.54
N ARG A 24 23.28 -22.37 -23.28
CA ARG A 24 23.20 -21.11 -24.05
C ARG A 24 23.27 -21.34 -25.57
N GLY A 25 24.19 -22.20 -26.03
CA GLY A 25 24.32 -22.51 -27.45
C GLY A 25 23.08 -23.19 -28.06
N HIS A 26 22.35 -23.99 -27.26
CA HIS A 26 21.12 -24.63 -27.71
C HIS A 26 19.94 -23.65 -27.76
N VAL A 27 19.83 -22.75 -26.77
CA VAL A 27 18.81 -21.70 -26.74
C VAL A 27 18.86 -20.85 -28.02
N HIS A 28 20.05 -20.36 -28.40
CA HIS A 28 20.23 -19.55 -29.59
C HIS A 28 20.08 -20.31 -30.91
N ARG A 29 20.42 -21.60 -30.93
CA ARG A 29 20.22 -22.47 -32.10
C ARG A 29 18.71 -22.72 -32.34
N ASP A 30 17.98 -23.00 -31.26
CA ASP A 30 16.57 -23.38 -31.31
C ASP A 30 15.65 -22.14 -31.37
N GLY A 31 16.16 -20.95 -31.04
CA GLY A 31 15.37 -19.72 -30.95
C GLY A 31 14.44 -19.72 -29.74
N ASP A 32 14.84 -20.37 -28.64
CA ASP A 32 14.05 -20.37 -27.42
C ASP A 32 14.05 -18.96 -26.80
N TYR A 33 12.88 -18.53 -26.30
CA TYR A 33 12.79 -17.29 -25.55
C TYR A 33 13.56 -17.42 -24.24
N HIS A 34 14.36 -16.43 -23.89
CA HIS A 34 15.18 -16.39 -22.69
C HIS A 34 15.33 -14.95 -22.18
N ARG A 35 16.08 -14.74 -21.09
CA ARG A 35 16.19 -13.42 -20.44
C ARG A 35 17.64 -12.97 -20.28
N ALA A 36 17.84 -11.67 -20.38
CA ALA A 36 19.09 -10.98 -20.11
C ALA A 36 18.83 -9.68 -19.36
N VAL A 37 19.91 -9.05 -18.92
CA VAL A 37 19.88 -7.75 -18.23
C VAL A 37 20.66 -6.73 -19.02
N HIS A 38 20.14 -5.51 -19.04
CA HIS A 38 20.83 -4.34 -19.55
C HIS A 38 21.00 -3.35 -18.41
N VAL A 39 22.23 -2.95 -18.10
CA VAL A 39 22.51 -1.95 -17.07
C VAL A 39 23.01 -0.67 -17.72
N TRP A 40 22.36 0.44 -17.39
CA TRP A 40 22.79 1.78 -17.74
C TRP A 40 23.36 2.50 -16.52
N ILE A 41 24.56 3.06 -16.64
CA ILE A 41 25.09 4.07 -15.72
C ILE A 41 24.83 5.45 -16.33
N PHE A 42 24.05 6.26 -15.62
CA PHE A 42 23.75 7.64 -15.97
C PHE A 42 24.36 8.60 -14.95
N SER A 43 25.15 9.56 -15.42
CA SER A 43 25.69 10.62 -14.57
C SER A 43 24.79 11.86 -14.59
N GLU A 44 24.23 12.18 -13.42
CA GLU A 44 23.25 13.25 -13.25
C GLU A 44 23.85 14.64 -13.48
N SER A 45 25.05 14.92 -12.96
CA SER A 45 25.69 16.24 -13.11
C SER A 45 26.10 16.58 -14.54
N THR A 46 26.46 15.59 -15.37
CA THR A 46 26.84 15.83 -16.78
C THR A 46 25.72 15.50 -17.77
N GLN A 47 24.66 14.81 -17.32
CA GLN A 47 23.58 14.30 -18.17
C GLN A 47 24.11 13.34 -19.26
N GLU A 48 25.04 12.48 -18.88
CA GLU A 48 25.73 11.54 -19.78
C GLU A 48 25.46 10.08 -19.40
N LEU A 49 25.40 9.21 -20.40
CA LEU A 49 25.38 7.76 -20.25
C LEU A 49 26.81 7.22 -20.40
N LEU A 50 27.16 6.23 -19.60
CA LEU A 50 28.37 5.43 -19.80
C LEU A 50 28.10 4.38 -20.89
N LEU A 51 28.95 4.36 -21.91
CA LEU A 51 28.98 3.29 -22.92
C LEU A 51 30.23 2.45 -22.75
N GLN A 52 30.10 1.16 -23.05
CA GLN A 52 31.22 0.25 -23.19
C GLN A 52 31.52 -0.02 -24.66
N ARG A 53 32.78 -0.29 -25.00
CA ARG A 53 33.17 -0.81 -26.31
C ARG A 53 33.39 -2.31 -26.18
N ARG A 54 32.57 -3.08 -26.90
CA ARG A 54 32.62 -4.55 -26.89
C ARG A 54 33.99 -5.03 -27.37
N ALA A 55 34.54 -6.05 -26.73
CA ALA A 55 35.80 -6.65 -27.16
C ALA A 55 35.71 -7.25 -28.56
N ASP A 56 36.81 -7.21 -29.32
CA ASP A 56 36.87 -7.72 -30.70
C ASP A 56 36.61 -9.24 -30.79
N CYS A 57 36.74 -9.96 -29.66
CA CYS A 57 36.49 -11.39 -29.57
C CYS A 57 35.04 -11.78 -29.29
N LYS A 58 34.11 -10.83 -29.14
CA LYS A 58 32.69 -11.11 -28.93
C LYS A 58 32.04 -11.73 -30.17
N ASP A 59 31.11 -12.65 -29.93
CA ASP A 59 30.31 -13.35 -30.93
C ASP A 59 29.15 -12.52 -31.50
N SER A 60 28.74 -11.46 -30.77
CA SER A 60 27.80 -10.44 -31.21
C SER A 60 28.41 -9.03 -31.14
N TRP A 61 28.27 -8.30 -32.25
CA TRP A 61 28.67 -6.89 -32.41
C TRP A 61 30.10 -6.53 -31.92
N PRO A 62 31.15 -7.27 -32.34
CA PRO A 62 32.51 -7.01 -31.89
C PRO A 62 33.00 -5.61 -32.26
N GLY A 63 33.63 -4.92 -31.31
CA GLY A 63 34.26 -3.61 -31.51
C GLY A 63 33.30 -2.41 -31.51
N LEU A 64 31.98 -2.62 -31.43
CA LEU A 64 30.97 -1.55 -31.40
C LEU A 64 30.79 -0.97 -29.99
N TRP A 65 30.30 0.28 -29.93
CA TRP A 65 29.87 0.92 -28.69
C TRP A 65 28.46 0.44 -28.30
N ASP A 66 28.32 0.09 -27.04
CA ASP A 66 27.16 -0.56 -26.46
C ASP A 66 26.84 0.03 -25.08
N ILE A 67 25.75 -0.44 -24.49
CA ILE A 67 25.28 -0.12 -23.14
C ILE A 67 26.34 -0.32 -22.06
N SER A 68 26.12 0.21 -20.85
CA SER A 68 27.17 0.20 -19.83
C SER A 68 27.60 -1.22 -19.44
N SER A 69 26.64 -2.12 -19.26
CA SER A 69 26.90 -3.55 -19.04
C SER A 69 25.69 -4.41 -19.43
N ALA A 70 25.92 -5.64 -19.89
CA ALA A 70 24.84 -6.58 -20.18
C ALA A 70 25.28 -8.04 -20.20
N GLY A 71 24.37 -8.93 -19.81
CA GLY A 71 24.60 -10.37 -19.88
C GLY A 71 23.33 -11.18 -19.69
N HIS A 72 23.43 -12.48 -19.97
CA HIS A 72 22.30 -13.39 -19.84
C HIS A 72 22.03 -13.71 -18.38
N ILE A 73 20.76 -13.97 -18.06
CA ILE A 73 20.39 -14.49 -16.75
C ILE A 73 20.60 -16.00 -16.75
N SER A 74 21.59 -16.46 -15.98
CA SER A 74 21.84 -17.88 -15.73
C SER A 74 20.58 -18.57 -15.19
N ALA A 75 20.41 -19.85 -15.52
CA ALA A 75 19.27 -20.64 -15.06
C ALA A 75 19.17 -20.62 -13.52
N GLY A 76 18.01 -20.19 -13.02
CA GLY A 76 17.76 -20.04 -11.58
C GLY A 76 18.20 -18.72 -10.94
N ASP A 77 19.00 -17.88 -11.62
CA ASP A 77 19.37 -16.55 -11.10
C ASP A 77 18.21 -15.56 -11.22
N SER A 78 18.27 -14.50 -10.40
CA SER A 78 17.38 -13.35 -10.54
C SER A 78 18.01 -12.26 -11.38
N SER A 79 17.14 -11.47 -12.01
CA SER A 79 17.52 -10.34 -12.84
C SER A 79 18.43 -9.34 -12.12
N LEU A 80 18.09 -8.95 -10.89
CA LEU A 80 18.90 -8.00 -10.13
C LEU A 80 20.26 -8.57 -9.70
N VAL A 81 20.32 -9.87 -9.39
CA VAL A 81 21.59 -10.55 -9.07
C VAL A 81 22.49 -10.57 -10.30
N THR A 82 21.94 -10.92 -11.47
CA THR A 82 22.66 -10.88 -12.75
C THR A 82 23.13 -9.46 -13.06
N ALA A 83 22.27 -8.44 -12.95
CA ALA A 83 22.64 -7.04 -13.21
C ALA A 83 23.82 -6.56 -12.35
N ARG A 84 23.85 -6.96 -11.06
CA ARG A 84 24.97 -6.65 -10.15
C ARG A 84 26.24 -7.41 -10.54
N ARG A 85 26.11 -8.68 -10.92
CA ARG A 85 27.24 -9.54 -11.32
C ARG A 85 27.88 -9.03 -12.61
N GLU A 86 27.10 -8.83 -13.66
CA GLU A 86 27.60 -8.37 -14.97
C GLU A 86 28.29 -7.01 -14.84
N LEU A 87 27.72 -6.08 -14.05
CA LEU A 87 28.34 -4.78 -13.83
C LEU A 87 29.71 -4.88 -13.11
N ASP A 88 29.84 -5.82 -12.18
CA ASP A 88 31.11 -6.08 -11.48
C ASP A 88 32.12 -6.81 -12.37
N GLU A 89 31.68 -7.82 -13.13
CA GLU A 89 32.54 -8.60 -14.02
C GLU A 89 33.07 -7.76 -15.19
N GLU A 90 32.19 -7.04 -15.89
CA GLU A 90 32.56 -6.27 -17.09
C GLU A 90 33.33 -4.99 -16.76
N LEU A 91 32.91 -4.25 -15.71
CA LEU A 91 33.43 -2.91 -15.40
C LEU A 91 34.20 -2.81 -14.07
N GLY A 92 34.11 -3.81 -13.19
CA GLY A 92 34.66 -3.73 -11.83
C GLY A 92 33.92 -2.74 -10.94
N VAL A 93 32.60 -2.58 -11.15
CA VAL A 93 31.74 -1.66 -10.38
C VAL A 93 30.76 -2.47 -9.53
N THR A 94 31.07 -2.57 -8.24
CA THR A 94 30.22 -3.24 -7.25
C THR A 94 29.26 -2.23 -6.61
N LEU A 95 27.97 -2.47 -6.74
CA LEU A 95 26.91 -1.63 -6.15
C LEU A 95 25.88 -2.47 -5.37
N PRO A 96 25.28 -1.89 -4.30
CA PRO A 96 24.20 -2.51 -3.57
C PRO A 96 22.91 -2.54 -4.40
N LYS A 97 21.97 -3.41 -4.01
CA LYS A 97 20.70 -3.61 -4.71
C LYS A 97 19.87 -2.33 -4.87
N ASP A 98 20.01 -1.41 -3.92
CA ASP A 98 19.31 -0.14 -3.89
C ASP A 98 19.90 0.92 -4.83
N ALA A 99 20.93 0.60 -5.60
CA ALA A 99 21.44 1.45 -6.68
C ALA A 99 20.76 1.18 -8.04
N PHE A 100 20.04 0.06 -8.18
CA PHE A 100 19.52 -0.42 -9.46
C PHE A 100 18.01 -0.22 -9.56
N GLU A 101 17.61 0.64 -10.49
CA GLU A 101 16.19 0.83 -10.79
C GLU A 101 15.80 0.03 -12.03
N LEU A 102 14.90 -0.95 -11.90
CA LEU A 102 14.28 -1.59 -13.07
C LEU A 102 13.33 -0.60 -13.73
N ILE A 103 13.66 -0.14 -14.93
CA ILE A 103 12.89 0.92 -15.61
C ILE A 103 11.90 0.37 -16.65
N PHE A 104 12.22 -0.73 -17.33
CA PHE A 104 11.28 -1.46 -18.21
C PHE A 104 11.86 -2.83 -18.61
N VAL A 105 11.00 -3.68 -19.16
CA VAL A 105 11.38 -4.94 -19.82
C VAL A 105 10.95 -4.84 -21.28
N PHE A 106 11.77 -5.32 -22.21
CA PHE A 106 11.39 -5.36 -23.62
C PHE A 106 11.85 -6.66 -24.30
N LEU A 107 11.14 -7.08 -25.34
CA LEU A 107 11.51 -8.24 -26.16
C LEU A 107 12.34 -7.79 -27.37
N GLN A 108 13.55 -8.34 -27.51
CA GLN A 108 14.37 -8.20 -28.70
C GLN A 108 14.39 -9.53 -29.48
N GLU A 109 13.87 -9.52 -30.69
CA GLU A 109 13.94 -10.64 -31.62
C GLU A 109 14.92 -10.27 -32.76
N CYS A 110 16.08 -10.91 -32.82
CA CYS A 110 17.06 -10.69 -33.88
C CYS A 110 17.70 -11.99 -34.35
N VAL A 111 18.14 -12.00 -35.61
CA VAL A 111 18.83 -13.13 -36.23
C VAL A 111 20.16 -12.63 -36.78
N ILE A 112 21.26 -13.12 -36.22
CA ILE A 112 22.63 -12.72 -36.60
C ILE A 112 23.44 -13.94 -37.06
N ASN A 113 24.68 -13.71 -37.48
CA ASN A 113 25.62 -14.76 -37.91
C ASN A 113 25.05 -15.66 -39.02
N ASP A 114 24.51 -15.03 -40.08
CA ASP A 114 23.93 -15.68 -41.27
C ASP A 114 22.81 -16.69 -40.96
N GLY A 115 22.04 -16.45 -39.90
CA GLY A 115 20.89 -17.30 -39.53
C GLY A 115 21.19 -18.37 -38.49
N ASN A 116 22.43 -18.46 -37.99
CA ASN A 116 22.84 -19.49 -37.03
C ASN A 116 22.67 -19.06 -35.57
N PHE A 117 22.31 -17.81 -35.32
CA PHE A 117 22.10 -17.26 -33.99
C PHE A 117 20.75 -16.53 -33.96
N ILE A 118 19.75 -17.16 -33.33
CA ILE A 118 18.40 -16.62 -33.18
C ILE A 118 18.29 -16.11 -31.74
N ASN A 119 18.30 -14.80 -31.56
CA ASN A 119 18.16 -14.16 -30.25
C ASN A 119 16.71 -13.75 -30.03
N ASN A 120 16.01 -14.42 -29.13
CA ASN A 120 14.65 -14.09 -28.71
C ASN A 120 14.68 -13.74 -27.22
N GLU A 121 15.12 -12.53 -26.92
CA GLU A 121 15.62 -12.18 -25.58
C GLU A 121 14.72 -11.12 -24.93
N PHE A 122 14.19 -11.44 -23.76
CA PHE A 122 13.58 -10.46 -22.87
C PHE A 122 14.69 -9.74 -22.09
N ASN A 123 14.78 -8.44 -22.24
CA ASN A 123 15.82 -7.62 -21.64
C ASN A 123 15.26 -6.79 -20.49
N ASP A 124 15.73 -7.09 -19.28
CA ASP A 124 15.41 -6.34 -18.07
C ASP A 124 16.36 -5.15 -17.97
N VAL A 125 15.82 -3.94 -18.16
CA VAL A 125 16.63 -2.72 -18.25
C VAL A 125 16.69 -2.04 -16.90
N TYR A 126 17.89 -1.99 -16.33
CA TYR A 126 18.23 -1.30 -15.10
C TYR A 126 18.92 0.04 -15.37
N LEU A 127 18.62 1.02 -14.53
CA LEU A 127 19.30 2.31 -14.49
C LEU A 127 19.96 2.53 -13.13
N VAL A 128 21.26 2.76 -13.16
CA VAL A 128 22.08 3.24 -12.04
C VAL A 128 22.32 4.72 -12.26
N THR A 129 21.88 5.56 -11.31
CA THR A 129 22.08 7.01 -11.38
C THR A 129 23.20 7.44 -10.43
N THR A 130 24.31 7.92 -10.99
CA THR A 130 25.45 8.46 -10.24
C THR A 130 25.39 9.99 -10.22
N LEU A 131 25.87 10.62 -9.15
CA LEU A 131 25.92 12.09 -9.13
C LEU A 131 26.95 12.66 -10.12
N ALA A 132 28.08 11.99 -10.27
CA ALA A 132 29.18 12.40 -11.14
C ALA A 132 29.74 11.22 -11.95
N PRO A 133 30.47 11.49 -13.05
CA PRO A 133 31.12 10.44 -13.82
C PRO A 133 32.13 9.66 -12.97
N ILE A 134 32.19 8.34 -13.16
CA ILE A 134 33.22 7.49 -12.55
C ILE A 134 34.56 7.79 -13.25
N PRO A 135 35.65 8.05 -12.52
CA PRO A 135 36.96 8.28 -13.13
C PRO A 135 37.41 7.06 -13.97
N PRO A 136 37.97 7.25 -15.17
CA PRO A 136 38.41 6.14 -16.03
C PRO A 136 39.36 5.15 -15.34
N GLU A 137 40.20 5.62 -14.41
CA GLU A 137 41.17 4.79 -13.69
C GLU A 137 40.55 3.91 -12.60
N ALA A 138 39.28 4.17 -12.26
CA ALA A 138 38.52 3.44 -11.24
C ALA A 138 37.95 2.12 -11.78
N PHE A 139 37.75 2.00 -13.09
CA PHE A 139 37.23 0.79 -13.73
C PHE A 139 38.28 -0.33 -13.73
N THR A 140 37.80 -1.57 -13.63
CA THR A 140 38.58 -2.79 -13.87
C THR A 140 37.89 -3.56 -14.97
N LEU A 141 38.29 -3.30 -16.23
CA LEU A 141 37.64 -3.87 -17.40
C LEU A 141 38.03 -5.34 -17.58
N GLN A 142 37.05 -6.21 -17.80
CA GLN A 142 37.31 -7.58 -18.25
C GLN A 142 37.68 -7.58 -19.73
N GLU A 143 38.96 -7.80 -20.06
CA GLU A 143 39.49 -7.67 -21.43
C GLU A 143 38.81 -8.56 -22.48
N THR A 144 38.21 -9.69 -22.07
CA THR A 144 37.46 -10.59 -22.96
C THR A 144 36.07 -10.07 -23.32
N GLU A 145 35.57 -9.09 -22.58
CA GLU A 145 34.23 -8.52 -22.69
C GLU A 145 34.27 -7.07 -23.17
N VAL A 146 35.15 -6.26 -22.55
CA VAL A 146 35.19 -4.80 -22.69
C VAL A 146 36.58 -4.30 -23.05
N SER A 147 36.67 -3.50 -24.10
CA SER A 147 37.94 -2.89 -24.56
C SER A 147 38.11 -1.42 -24.17
N ALA A 148 37.01 -0.69 -23.93
CA ALA A 148 37.05 0.71 -23.51
C ALA A 148 35.70 1.14 -22.92
N VAL A 149 35.68 2.27 -22.22
CA VAL A 149 34.46 2.96 -21.79
C VAL A 149 34.50 4.44 -22.16
N LYS A 150 33.35 5.06 -22.37
CA LYS A 150 33.23 6.52 -22.57
C LYS A 150 31.90 7.05 -22.05
N TYR A 151 31.88 8.31 -21.64
CA TYR A 151 30.64 9.04 -21.40
C TYR A 151 30.18 9.77 -22.66
N ILE A 152 28.88 9.81 -22.89
CA ILE A 152 28.24 10.55 -23.99
C ILE A 152 26.95 11.17 -23.50
N SER A 153 26.61 12.38 -23.97
CA SER A 153 25.31 12.97 -23.66
C SER A 153 24.18 12.05 -24.10
N TRP A 154 23.19 11.81 -23.23
CA TRP A 154 22.07 10.92 -23.60
C TRP A 154 21.31 11.41 -24.84
N LYS A 155 21.23 12.73 -25.05
CA LYS A 155 20.62 13.35 -26.24
C LYS A 155 21.44 13.17 -27.50
N GLU A 156 22.75 13.07 -27.36
CA GLU A 156 23.64 12.78 -28.49
C GLU A 156 23.53 11.31 -28.86
N TYR A 157 23.56 10.42 -27.87
CA TYR A 157 23.38 8.99 -28.08
C TYR A 157 22.02 8.64 -28.71
N GLU A 158 20.93 9.29 -28.26
CA GLU A 158 19.60 9.17 -28.87
C GLU A 158 19.62 9.49 -30.38
N LYS A 159 20.35 10.54 -30.79
CA LYS A 159 20.48 10.92 -32.20
C LYS A 159 21.33 9.93 -33.00
N ILE A 160 22.41 9.44 -32.40
CA ILE A 160 23.30 8.43 -33.00
C ILE A 160 22.51 7.16 -33.31
N LEU A 161 21.73 6.66 -32.35
CA LEU A 161 20.86 5.50 -32.55
C LEU A 161 19.79 5.78 -33.61
N ALA A 162 19.16 6.96 -33.59
CA ALA A 162 18.17 7.33 -34.59
C ALA A 162 18.75 7.46 -36.02
N SER A 163 20.06 7.71 -36.13
CA SER A 163 20.79 7.75 -37.41
C SER A 163 21.38 6.40 -37.84
N GLU A 164 21.23 5.35 -37.01
CA GLU A 164 21.78 4.01 -37.25
C GLU A 164 23.30 4.03 -37.52
N ASP A 165 24.05 4.77 -36.70
CA ASP A 165 25.51 4.88 -36.85
C ASP A 165 26.18 3.49 -36.70
N PRO A 166 27.02 3.07 -37.66
CA PRO A 166 27.59 1.72 -37.68
C PRO A 166 28.63 1.44 -36.58
N ASP A 167 29.14 2.47 -35.88
CA ASP A 167 30.07 2.29 -34.76
C ASP A 167 29.35 1.88 -33.46
N TYR A 168 28.02 1.77 -33.47
CA TYR A 168 27.18 1.51 -32.30
C TYR A 168 26.27 0.29 -32.51
N VAL A 169 25.96 -0.42 -31.42
CA VAL A 169 24.98 -1.51 -31.44
C VAL A 169 23.60 -0.95 -31.81
N PRO A 170 22.89 -1.55 -32.80
CA PRO A 170 21.61 -1.04 -33.24
C PRO A 170 20.49 -1.39 -32.26
N TYR A 171 19.80 -0.35 -31.75
CA TYR A 171 18.60 -0.47 -30.93
C TYR A 171 17.40 0.19 -31.61
N ASP A 172 16.22 -0.42 -31.52
CA ASP A 172 15.02 0.11 -32.18
C ASP A 172 14.44 1.33 -31.44
N MET A 173 14.69 2.50 -32.02
CA MET A 173 14.19 3.79 -31.53
C MET A 173 12.69 4.02 -31.77
N ARG A 174 12.01 3.12 -32.49
CA ARG A 174 10.54 3.14 -32.65
C ARG A 174 9.84 2.20 -31.66
N GLY A 175 10.59 1.34 -30.99
CA GLY A 175 10.09 0.34 -30.05
C GLY A 175 10.25 0.74 -28.59
N GLU A 176 10.19 -0.26 -27.71
CA GLU A 176 10.23 -0.10 -26.26
C GLU A 176 11.54 0.50 -25.74
N TYR A 177 12.64 0.43 -26.51
CA TYR A 177 13.95 0.95 -26.10
C TYR A 177 13.99 2.48 -25.98
N ALA A 178 13.13 3.19 -26.73
CA ALA A 178 13.00 4.65 -26.61
C ALA A 178 12.49 5.11 -25.24
N GLN A 179 11.95 4.19 -24.42
CA GLN A 179 11.51 4.50 -23.06
C GLN A 179 12.62 5.07 -22.18
N LEU A 180 13.88 4.63 -22.34
CA LEU A 180 15.02 5.17 -21.59
C LEU A 180 15.10 6.71 -21.72
N PHE A 181 15.09 7.20 -22.96
CA PHE A 181 15.23 8.64 -23.24
C PHE A 181 14.01 9.43 -22.77
N ASN A 182 12.81 8.85 -22.91
CA ASN A 182 11.58 9.45 -22.37
C ASN A 182 11.64 9.57 -20.85
N ILE A 183 12.16 8.55 -20.15
CA ILE A 183 12.34 8.55 -18.69
C ILE A 183 13.33 9.63 -18.28
N LEU A 184 14.52 9.68 -18.90
CA LEU A 184 15.53 10.71 -18.63
C LEU A 184 14.98 12.12 -18.90
N SER A 185 14.30 12.32 -20.03
CA SER A 185 13.70 13.61 -20.38
C SER A 185 12.64 14.07 -19.39
N LYS A 186 11.81 13.16 -18.86
CA LYS A 186 10.75 13.51 -17.89
C LYS A 186 11.32 13.84 -16.52
N ARG A 187 12.29 13.07 -16.03
CA ARG A 187 12.92 13.26 -14.70
C ARG A 187 13.58 14.62 -14.56
N TYR A 188 14.26 15.05 -15.61
CA TYR A 188 15.02 16.29 -15.67
C TYR A 188 14.28 17.40 -16.43
N SER A 189 12.94 17.38 -16.40
CA SER A 189 12.06 18.40 -16.97
C SER A 189 11.82 19.59 -16.01
N ASN A 190 10.94 20.53 -16.36
CA ASN A 190 10.76 21.81 -15.65
C ASN A 190 10.08 21.67 -14.27
N ASP A 191 10.73 22.18 -13.22
CA ASP A 191 10.25 22.17 -11.83
C ASP A 191 8.90 22.86 -11.59
N MET A 192 8.53 23.85 -12.43
CA MET A 192 7.26 24.56 -12.26
C MET A 192 6.04 23.67 -12.50
N ASP A 193 6.07 22.83 -13.54
CA ASP A 193 4.95 21.94 -13.86
C ASP A 193 4.79 20.87 -12.78
N ARG A 194 5.90 20.35 -12.27
CA ARG A 194 5.94 19.39 -11.15
C ARG A 194 5.35 19.99 -9.87
N SER A 195 5.71 21.24 -9.55
CA SER A 195 5.19 21.94 -8.38
C SER A 195 3.67 22.13 -8.45
N LEU A 196 3.13 22.49 -9.63
CA LEU A 196 1.69 22.66 -9.82
C LEU A 196 0.93 21.34 -9.64
N ILE A 197 1.46 20.25 -10.18
CA ILE A 197 0.86 18.91 -10.04
C ILE A 197 0.82 18.49 -8.56
N LEU A 198 1.95 18.58 -7.85
CA LEU A 198 2.02 18.22 -6.43
C LEU A 198 1.12 19.10 -5.56
N GLN A 199 1.01 20.41 -5.86
CA GLN A 199 0.09 21.30 -5.16
C GLN A 199 -1.37 20.85 -5.35
N LYS A 200 -1.78 20.56 -6.60
CA LYS A 200 -3.13 20.05 -6.87
C LYS A 200 -3.41 18.74 -6.12
N GLN A 201 -2.42 17.86 -6.04
CA GLN A 201 -2.54 16.60 -5.31
C GLN A 201 -2.66 16.82 -3.79
N LEU A 202 -1.88 17.76 -3.24
CA LEU A 202 -1.92 18.17 -1.83
C LEU A 202 -3.22 18.86 -1.43
N ASP A 203 -3.79 19.69 -2.31
CA ASP A 203 -5.04 20.41 -2.04
C ASP A 203 -6.24 19.47 -1.83
N ARG A 204 -6.11 18.19 -2.20
CA ARG A 204 -7.07 17.14 -1.86
C ARG A 204 -7.06 16.74 -0.38
N TYR A 205 -6.07 17.18 0.40
CA TYR A 205 -5.97 16.92 1.83
C TYR A 205 -6.06 18.22 2.64
N ALA A 206 -7.09 18.35 3.48
CA ALA A 206 -7.21 19.47 4.39
C ALA A 206 -6.24 19.30 5.57
N PRO A 207 -5.27 20.20 5.81
CA PRO A 207 -4.41 20.12 6.98
C PRO A 207 -5.22 20.48 8.25
N ILE A 208 -5.34 19.55 9.19
CA ILE A 208 -6.16 19.72 10.41
C ILE A 208 -5.32 19.48 11.66
N CYS A 209 -5.25 20.47 12.55
CA CYS A 209 -4.70 20.26 13.89
C CYS A 209 -5.68 19.42 14.72
N ILE A 210 -5.26 18.23 15.13
CA ILE A 210 -6.03 17.37 16.03
C ILE A 210 -5.59 17.67 17.45
N ASN A 211 -6.43 18.42 18.17
CA ASN A 211 -6.22 18.77 19.58
C ASN A 211 -7.25 18.02 20.42
N THR A 212 -6.79 17.33 21.46
CA THR A 212 -7.64 16.53 22.35
C THR A 212 -7.34 16.91 23.80
N GLU A 213 -8.38 17.26 24.55
CA GLU A 213 -8.23 17.55 25.97
C GLU A 213 -7.93 16.28 26.77
N LEU A 214 -6.93 16.33 27.65
CA LEU A 214 -6.55 15.22 28.54
C LEU A 214 -7.37 15.20 29.84
N THR A 215 -8.61 15.69 29.79
CA THR A 215 -9.49 15.80 30.96
C THR A 215 -9.83 14.41 31.50
N GLY A 216 -9.58 14.17 32.79
CA GLY A 216 -9.84 12.89 33.45
C GLY A 216 -8.74 11.83 33.29
N VAL A 217 -7.66 12.12 32.57
CA VAL A 217 -6.44 11.28 32.55
C VAL A 217 -5.59 11.56 33.79
N SER A 218 -5.17 10.52 34.52
CA SER A 218 -4.33 10.65 35.72
C SER A 218 -2.96 11.24 35.40
N GLU A 219 -2.25 11.78 36.39
CA GLU A 219 -0.88 12.28 36.21
C GLU A 219 0.08 11.15 35.79
N ALA A 220 -0.11 9.96 36.35
CA ALA A 220 0.61 8.74 36.00
C ALA A 220 0.39 8.35 34.52
N ASP A 221 -0.87 8.30 34.08
CA ASP A 221 -1.22 7.97 32.70
C ASP A 221 -0.77 9.05 31.70
N ARG A 222 -0.74 10.33 32.09
CA ARG A 222 -0.12 11.39 31.27
C ARG A 222 1.38 11.18 31.08
N GLY A 223 2.07 10.72 32.12
CA GLY A 223 3.48 10.32 32.04
C GLY A 223 3.68 9.12 31.11
N ALA A 224 2.79 8.12 31.18
CA ALA A 224 2.79 6.97 30.27
C ALA A 224 2.51 7.39 28.81
N LEU A 225 1.55 8.28 28.56
CA LEU A 225 1.19 8.79 27.24
C LEU A 225 2.39 9.37 26.49
N ALA A 226 3.22 10.16 27.16
CA ALA A 226 4.43 10.73 26.54
C ALA A 226 5.36 9.63 25.99
N VAL A 227 5.58 8.58 26.78
CA VAL A 227 6.42 7.44 26.39
C VAL A 227 5.75 6.58 25.31
N LEU A 228 4.41 6.48 25.33
CA LEU A 228 3.65 5.77 24.29
C LEU A 228 3.76 6.44 22.93
N ILE A 229 3.75 7.77 22.88
CA ILE A 229 3.98 8.50 21.61
C ILE A 229 5.38 8.22 21.08
N GLU A 230 6.40 8.19 21.94
CA GLU A 230 7.76 7.77 21.54
C GLU A 230 7.77 6.33 21.00
N ALA A 231 7.02 5.41 21.62
CA ALA A 231 6.90 4.03 21.11
C ALA A 231 6.20 3.99 19.75
N ALA A 232 5.11 4.74 19.56
CA ALA A 232 4.41 4.85 18.28
C ALA A 232 5.30 5.44 17.17
N MET A 233 6.19 6.38 17.48
CA MET A 233 7.17 6.89 16.50
C MET A 233 8.15 5.79 16.03
N VAL A 234 8.46 4.79 16.87
CA VAL A 234 9.26 3.63 16.46
C VAL A 234 8.47 2.70 15.53
N ILE A 235 7.15 2.56 15.73
CA ILE A 235 6.26 1.80 14.85
C ILE A 235 6.26 2.38 13.43
N ASP A 236 6.33 3.71 13.32
CA ASP A 236 6.49 4.41 12.04
C ASP A 236 7.73 3.93 11.26
N GLU A 237 8.87 3.76 11.93
CA GLU A 237 10.11 3.24 11.33
C GLU A 237 9.95 1.83 10.76
N VAL A 238 9.23 0.97 11.49
CA VAL A 238 8.95 -0.40 11.04
C VAL A 238 8.06 -0.38 9.81
N PHE A 239 7.02 0.45 9.82
CA PHE A 239 6.11 0.56 8.69
C PHE A 239 6.80 1.08 7.42
N TYR A 240 7.68 2.09 7.51
CA TYR A 240 8.42 2.54 6.32
C TYR A 240 9.22 1.39 5.69
N LEU A 241 9.84 0.53 6.51
CA LEU A 241 10.53 -0.68 6.03
C LEU A 241 9.59 -1.72 5.43
N GLN A 242 8.36 -1.87 5.95
CA GLN A 242 7.36 -2.78 5.40
C GLN A 242 6.88 -2.35 4.01
N VAL A 243 6.72 -1.04 3.80
CA VAL A 243 6.31 -0.48 2.50
C VAL A 243 7.39 -0.69 1.44
N TRP A 244 8.63 -0.28 1.73
CA TRP A 244 9.76 -0.46 0.83
C TRP A 244 11.09 -0.37 1.58
N TYR A 245 12.06 -1.25 1.28
CA TYR A 245 13.32 -1.27 2.02
C TYR A 245 14.09 0.07 1.93
N GLY A 246 13.97 0.81 0.82
CA GLY A 246 14.64 2.09 0.59
C GLY A 246 13.88 3.30 1.13
N ASN A 247 12.65 3.10 1.60
CA ASN A 247 11.74 4.17 2.03
C ASN A 247 12.29 5.02 3.19
N PRO A 248 12.95 4.46 4.22
CA PRO A 248 13.53 5.27 5.29
C PRO A 248 14.58 6.27 4.78
N ALA A 249 15.44 5.85 3.83
CA ALA A 249 16.45 6.72 3.24
C ALA A 249 15.79 7.87 2.44
N LEU A 250 14.76 7.55 1.66
CA LEU A 250 13.99 8.56 0.91
C LEU A 250 13.31 9.56 1.85
N ARG A 251 12.65 9.09 2.90
CA ARG A 251 12.01 9.95 3.92
C ARG A 251 12.99 10.94 4.51
N ASP A 252 14.12 10.44 5.02
CA ASP A 252 15.09 11.26 5.74
C ASP A 252 15.69 12.32 4.81
N TRP A 253 15.98 11.93 3.57
CA TRP A 253 16.43 12.84 2.52
C TRP A 253 15.41 13.94 2.24
N LEU A 254 14.15 13.59 1.94
CA LEU A 254 13.11 14.57 1.64
C LEU A 254 12.87 15.54 2.80
N LYS A 255 12.89 15.02 4.03
CA LYS A 255 12.72 15.84 5.24
C LYS A 255 13.86 16.85 5.40
N GLU A 256 15.11 16.39 5.31
CA GLU A 256 16.30 17.24 5.44
C GLU A 256 16.37 18.33 4.35
N HIS A 257 15.88 18.01 3.15
CA HIS A 257 15.95 18.90 1.98
C HIS A 257 14.68 19.73 1.77
N SER A 258 13.67 19.58 2.63
CA SER A 258 12.35 20.20 2.45
C SER A 258 12.35 21.73 2.42
N ASP A 259 13.38 22.37 2.98
CA ASP A 259 13.51 23.84 3.03
C ASP A 259 14.33 24.43 1.87
N ILE A 260 14.80 23.61 0.91
CA ILE A 260 15.66 24.07 -0.20
C ILE A 260 14.89 24.84 -1.26
N SER A 261 13.73 24.33 -1.66
CA SER A 261 12.88 24.94 -2.70
C SER A 261 11.40 24.71 -2.41
N ASN A 262 10.53 25.43 -3.12
CA ASN A 262 9.08 25.17 -3.02
C ASN A 262 8.74 23.75 -3.49
N LEU A 263 9.41 23.27 -4.54
CA LEU A 263 9.19 21.91 -5.04
C LEU A 263 9.57 20.87 -3.97
N ASP A 264 10.72 21.03 -3.30
CA ASP A 264 11.17 20.08 -2.28
C ASP A 264 10.27 20.09 -1.04
N LYS A 265 9.76 21.26 -0.66
CA LYS A 265 8.71 21.37 0.36
C LYS A 265 7.46 20.59 -0.01
N LEU A 266 6.98 20.72 -1.24
CA LEU A 266 5.79 20.01 -1.72
C LEU A 266 6.02 18.49 -1.78
N LYS A 267 7.21 18.05 -2.23
CA LYS A 267 7.60 16.63 -2.19
C LYS A 267 7.54 16.07 -0.77
N TRP A 268 8.12 16.77 0.20
CA TRP A 268 8.09 16.34 1.60
C TRP A 268 6.66 16.31 2.16
N MET A 269 5.88 17.37 1.94
CA MET A 269 4.50 17.43 2.43
C MET A 269 3.66 16.28 1.88
N TYR A 270 3.74 16.00 0.58
CA TYR A 270 2.94 14.94 -0.03
C TYR A 270 3.45 13.54 0.33
N TYR A 271 4.78 13.37 0.40
CA TYR A 271 5.40 12.16 0.94
C TYR A 271 4.93 11.89 2.38
N SER A 272 4.89 12.90 3.25
CA SER A 272 4.53 12.71 4.67
C SER A 272 3.10 12.19 4.86
N ILE A 273 2.19 12.55 3.95
CA ILE A 273 0.80 12.05 3.94
C ILE A 273 0.77 10.61 3.43
N ASN A 274 1.42 10.31 2.31
CA ASN A 274 1.36 8.98 1.69
C ASN A 274 2.33 7.95 2.31
N LYS A 275 3.25 8.41 3.17
CA LYS A 275 4.35 7.63 3.78
C LYS A 275 5.19 6.81 2.78
N SER A 276 5.17 7.21 1.51
CA SER A 276 5.80 6.51 0.39
C SER A 276 5.86 7.43 -0.84
N PRO A 277 6.62 7.08 -1.89
CA PRO A 277 6.64 7.84 -3.16
C PRO A 277 5.41 7.60 -4.04
N TRP A 278 4.43 6.82 -3.59
CA TRP A 278 3.21 6.45 -4.33
C TRP A 278 1.97 7.11 -3.74
N SER A 279 1.09 7.62 -4.60
CA SER A 279 -0.13 8.32 -4.19
C SER A 279 -1.23 7.33 -3.76
N CYS A 280 -1.70 7.44 -2.53
CA CYS A 280 -2.83 6.64 -2.02
C CYS A 280 -4.17 6.97 -2.70
N LEU A 281 -4.31 8.17 -3.30
CA LEU A 281 -5.53 8.59 -4.00
C LEU A 281 -5.47 8.38 -5.51
N ASP A 282 -4.30 8.07 -6.06
CA ASP A 282 -4.07 7.85 -7.50
C ASP A 282 -3.56 6.42 -7.74
N GLU A 283 -4.20 5.43 -7.13
CA GLU A 283 -3.93 3.99 -7.40
C GLU A 283 -2.46 3.56 -7.24
N ASN A 284 -1.74 4.15 -6.28
CA ASN A 284 -0.29 3.96 -6.08
C ASN A 284 0.58 4.41 -7.26
N GLU A 285 0.13 5.36 -8.09
CA GLU A 285 1.01 6.02 -9.05
C GLU A 285 2.14 6.75 -8.33
N ALA A 286 3.37 6.55 -8.79
CA ALA A 286 4.54 7.24 -8.24
C ALA A 286 4.53 8.73 -8.63
N PHE A 287 4.59 9.61 -7.63
CA PHE A 287 4.69 11.06 -7.83
C PHE A 287 6.13 11.58 -7.67
N LEU A 288 7.05 10.72 -7.24
CA LEU A 288 8.49 10.96 -7.21
C LEU A 288 9.19 10.03 -8.21
N THR A 289 10.45 10.37 -8.53
CA THR A 289 11.35 9.49 -9.29
C THR A 289 12.68 9.30 -8.55
N THR A 290 13.52 8.36 -8.99
CA THR A 290 14.87 8.17 -8.43
C THR A 290 15.72 9.45 -8.41
N ALA A 291 15.47 10.41 -9.31
CA ALA A 291 16.15 11.71 -9.30
C ALA A 291 15.88 12.52 -8.02
N ASP A 292 14.72 12.33 -7.39
CA ASP A 292 14.31 12.98 -6.15
C ASP A 292 14.82 12.25 -4.89
N SER A 293 15.45 11.09 -5.07
CA SER A 293 15.82 10.18 -3.98
C SER A 293 17.12 10.57 -3.27
N ALA A 294 17.37 9.85 -2.18
CA ALA A 294 18.54 9.97 -1.33
C ALA A 294 19.84 9.69 -2.10
N VAL A 295 20.90 10.43 -1.74
CA VAL A 295 22.25 10.19 -2.23
C VAL A 295 23.02 9.38 -1.19
N LYS A 296 23.69 8.31 -1.62
CA LYS A 296 24.61 7.53 -0.80
C LYS A 296 26.02 7.55 -1.40
N LEU A 297 27.03 7.69 -0.54
CA LEU A 297 28.44 7.54 -0.89
C LEU A 297 28.91 6.12 -0.59
N LEU A 298 29.49 5.46 -1.59
CA LEU A 298 30.12 4.15 -1.44
C LEU A 298 31.63 4.25 -1.71
N GLU A 299 32.42 4.23 -0.63
CA GLU A 299 33.88 4.37 -0.67
C GLU A 299 34.58 3.21 -1.41
N LYS A 300 33.98 2.00 -1.38
CA LYS A 300 34.52 0.77 -1.96
C LYS A 300 33.55 0.18 -2.98
N SER A 301 33.38 0.88 -4.10
CA SER A 301 32.56 0.44 -5.24
C SER A 301 33.40 0.03 -6.44
N THR A 302 34.64 0.49 -6.53
CA THR A 302 35.52 0.31 -7.68
C THR A 302 36.99 0.23 -7.22
N LYS A 303 37.93 0.20 -8.16
CA LYS A 303 39.34 0.41 -7.85
C LYS A 303 39.55 1.81 -7.21
N ALA A 304 40.35 1.86 -6.16
CA ALA A 304 40.65 3.11 -5.46
C ALA A 304 41.43 4.08 -6.36
N VAL A 305 40.95 5.32 -6.44
CA VAL A 305 41.59 6.42 -7.17
C VAL A 305 42.07 7.49 -6.18
N PRO A 306 43.36 7.89 -6.19
CA PRO A 306 43.87 8.90 -5.26
C PRO A 306 43.08 10.21 -5.32
N GLY A 307 42.56 10.65 -4.16
CA GLY A 307 41.81 11.91 -4.03
C GLY A 307 40.31 11.81 -4.37
N TRP A 308 39.83 10.67 -4.85
CA TRP A 308 38.41 10.42 -5.06
C TRP A 308 37.84 9.64 -3.87
N LYS A 309 36.70 10.10 -3.33
CA LYS A 309 36.12 9.56 -2.09
C LYS A 309 35.33 8.26 -2.29
N GLY A 310 35.04 7.91 -3.53
CA GLY A 310 34.14 6.82 -3.90
C GLY A 310 32.97 7.31 -4.73
N LEU A 311 32.03 6.40 -4.99
CA LEU A 311 30.91 6.62 -5.89
C LEU A 311 29.68 7.12 -5.12
N GLU A 312 29.16 8.27 -5.54
CA GLU A 312 27.87 8.77 -5.07
C GLU A 312 26.76 8.37 -6.05
N TYR A 313 25.72 7.73 -5.54
CA TYR A 313 24.58 7.24 -6.33
C TYR A 313 23.23 7.59 -5.67
N LYS A 314 22.17 7.60 -6.49
CA LYS A 314 20.78 7.77 -6.05
C LYS A 314 20.19 6.43 -5.64
N VAL A 315 19.56 6.38 -4.47
CA VAL A 315 18.81 5.21 -3.99
C VAL A 315 17.58 5.00 -4.88
N ALA A 316 17.54 3.90 -5.61
CA ALA A 316 16.46 3.53 -6.50
C ALA A 316 15.18 3.13 -5.74
N PHE A 317 14.04 3.45 -6.36
CA PHE A 317 12.76 2.84 -6.02
C PHE A 317 11.96 2.61 -7.31
N PRO A 318 11.11 1.58 -7.36
CA PRO A 318 10.38 1.26 -8.58
C PRO A 318 9.22 2.26 -8.80
N MET A 319 8.99 2.62 -10.06
CA MET A 319 7.85 3.47 -10.42
C MET A 319 6.50 2.78 -10.16
N ILE A 320 6.46 1.45 -10.31
CA ILE A 320 5.31 0.63 -9.93
C ILE A 320 5.57 0.09 -8.52
N LYS A 321 4.66 0.38 -7.60
CA LYS A 321 4.72 -0.15 -6.23
C LYS A 321 4.75 -1.69 -6.26
N PRO A 322 5.72 -2.36 -5.60
CA PRO A 322 5.77 -3.81 -5.56
C PRO A 322 4.50 -4.38 -4.90
N PRO A 323 3.80 -5.34 -5.54
CA PRO A 323 2.54 -5.86 -4.98
C PRO A 323 2.70 -6.51 -3.61
N GLY A 324 3.84 -7.15 -3.36
CA GLY A 324 4.18 -7.75 -2.06
C GLY A 324 4.87 -6.79 -1.09
N ALA A 325 4.91 -5.49 -1.40
CA ALA A 325 5.69 -4.47 -0.68
C ALA A 325 7.11 -4.98 -0.36
N ASN A 326 7.58 -4.83 0.88
CA ASN A 326 8.84 -5.42 1.33
C ASN A 326 8.64 -6.71 2.16
N PHE A 327 7.50 -7.39 2.02
CA PHE A 327 7.24 -8.65 2.72
C PHE A 327 7.78 -9.86 1.97
N TYR A 328 7.99 -9.74 0.67
CA TYR A 328 8.46 -10.80 -0.22
C TYR A 328 9.63 -10.31 -1.08
N PRO A 329 10.45 -11.20 -1.65
CA PRO A 329 11.40 -10.82 -2.67
C PRO A 329 10.67 -10.20 -3.88
N THR A 330 11.18 -9.10 -4.43
CA THR A 330 10.48 -8.31 -5.45
C THR A 330 10.26 -9.03 -6.77
N ASP A 331 11.08 -10.03 -7.05
CA ASP A 331 11.04 -10.86 -8.25
C ASP A 331 10.26 -12.17 -8.05
N MET A 332 9.77 -12.43 -6.84
CA MET A 332 9.06 -13.66 -6.51
C MET A 332 7.67 -13.64 -7.13
N ASP A 333 7.38 -14.66 -7.94
CA ASP A 333 6.03 -14.87 -8.47
C ASP A 333 5.20 -15.81 -7.56
N LYS A 334 3.88 -15.84 -7.80
CA LYS A 334 2.96 -16.68 -7.00
C LYS A 334 3.27 -18.17 -7.16
N LYS A 335 3.75 -18.61 -8.32
CA LYS A 335 4.01 -20.03 -8.60
C LYS A 335 5.24 -20.50 -7.84
N GLU A 336 6.29 -19.69 -7.78
CA GLU A 336 7.48 -19.94 -6.97
C GLU A 336 7.11 -20.09 -5.49
N PHE A 337 6.35 -19.14 -4.95
CA PHE A 337 5.88 -19.20 -3.56
C PHE A 337 5.08 -20.47 -3.29
N GLU A 338 4.12 -20.82 -4.16
CA GLU A 338 3.29 -22.01 -3.98
C GLU A 338 4.08 -23.32 -4.05
N LEU A 339 5.06 -23.42 -4.95
CA LEU A 339 5.96 -24.58 -5.03
C LEU A 339 6.82 -24.71 -3.77
N TRP A 340 7.43 -23.61 -3.32
CA TRP A 340 8.20 -23.59 -2.09
C TRP A 340 7.34 -23.95 -0.88
N LYS A 341 6.19 -23.28 -0.70
CA LYS A 341 5.24 -23.55 0.39
C LYS A 341 4.81 -25.02 0.42
N SER A 342 4.49 -25.60 -0.74
CA SER A 342 4.08 -27.02 -0.84
C SER A 342 5.18 -28.00 -0.44
N SER A 343 6.45 -27.57 -0.43
CA SER A 343 7.59 -28.37 0.03
C SER A 343 7.79 -28.35 1.55
N LEU A 344 7.13 -27.41 2.26
CA LEU A 344 7.28 -27.19 3.69
C LEU A 344 6.35 -28.10 4.52
N LYS A 345 6.69 -28.27 5.80
CA LYS A 345 5.79 -28.91 6.79
C LYS A 345 4.64 -27.98 7.16
N ASP A 346 3.55 -28.53 7.70
CA ASP A 346 2.32 -27.78 8.04
C ASP A 346 2.56 -26.54 8.92
N ASP A 347 3.42 -26.64 9.94
CA ASP A 347 3.77 -25.53 10.82
C ASP A 347 4.52 -24.41 10.09
N GLN A 348 5.43 -24.79 9.18
CA GLN A 348 6.17 -23.86 8.34
C GLN A 348 5.29 -23.23 7.25
N GLN A 349 4.32 -23.97 6.71
CA GLN A 349 3.32 -23.43 5.79
C GLN A 349 2.46 -22.37 6.49
N GLN A 350 2.02 -22.64 7.72
CA GLN A 350 1.26 -21.69 8.52
C GLN A 350 2.05 -20.41 8.79
N ALA A 351 3.34 -20.50 9.12
CA ALA A 351 4.20 -19.32 9.26
C ALA A 351 4.35 -18.57 7.91
N ALA A 352 4.60 -19.28 6.82
CA ALA A 352 4.75 -18.70 5.49
C ALA A 352 3.50 -17.95 5.01
N THR A 353 2.30 -18.42 5.35
CA THR A 353 1.02 -17.76 5.02
C THR A 353 0.44 -16.92 6.17
N GLY A 354 1.15 -16.85 7.30
CA GLY A 354 0.70 -16.14 8.49
C GLY A 354 1.01 -14.64 8.42
N PHE A 355 0.43 -13.91 9.37
CA PHE A 355 0.48 -12.45 9.46
C PHE A 355 1.87 -11.88 9.75
N PHE A 356 2.69 -12.60 10.53
CA PHE A 356 3.82 -12.03 11.27
C PHE A 356 5.19 -12.50 10.79
N ASP A 357 5.29 -12.94 9.54
CA ASP A 357 6.52 -13.46 8.94
C ASP A 357 6.74 -12.85 7.56
N VAL A 358 7.96 -12.40 7.27
CA VAL A 358 8.38 -12.02 5.91
C VAL A 358 9.03 -13.19 5.19
N ILE A 359 9.02 -13.18 3.86
CA ILE A 359 9.71 -14.14 3.02
C ILE A 359 10.95 -13.47 2.42
N ARG A 360 12.07 -14.20 2.41
CA ARG A 360 13.38 -13.72 1.93
C ARG A 360 14.07 -14.79 1.09
N ARG A 361 15.08 -14.37 0.33
CA ARG A 361 15.99 -15.23 -0.45
C ARG A 361 17.31 -15.43 0.27
N HIS A 362 17.86 -16.65 0.24
CA HIS A 362 19.22 -16.88 0.75
C HIS A 362 20.27 -16.19 -0.12
N SER A 363 20.07 -16.21 -1.45
CA SER A 363 20.96 -15.58 -2.44
C SER A 363 21.17 -14.08 -2.20
N GLU A 364 20.10 -13.33 -1.92
CA GLU A 364 20.17 -11.89 -1.64
C GLU A 364 20.95 -11.59 -0.35
N SER A 365 20.75 -12.37 0.70
CA SER A 365 21.42 -12.16 1.99
C SER A 365 22.94 -12.29 1.88
N ILE A 366 23.43 -13.22 1.04
CA ILE A 366 24.86 -13.45 0.80
C ILE A 366 25.49 -12.26 0.08
N LEU A 367 24.80 -11.70 -0.92
CA LEU A 367 25.26 -10.57 -1.71
C LEU A 367 25.23 -9.24 -0.95
N ASP A 368 24.34 -9.09 0.02
CA ASP A 368 24.29 -7.89 0.87
C ASP A 368 25.40 -7.95 1.95
N ALA A 369 25.74 -9.15 2.44
CA ALA A 369 26.85 -9.37 3.39
C ALA A 369 28.24 -9.12 2.77
N SER A 370 28.44 -9.42 1.49
CA SER A 370 29.72 -9.19 0.80
C SER A 370 30.04 -7.70 0.58
N ILE A 371 29.02 -6.82 0.61
CA ILE A 371 29.16 -5.37 0.45
C ILE A 371 29.30 -4.63 1.81
N GLY A 372 29.30 -5.37 2.94
CA GLY A 372 29.51 -4.80 4.27
C GLY A 372 28.26 -4.20 4.93
N SER A 373 27.05 -4.61 4.49
CA SER A 373 25.81 -4.31 5.21
C SER A 373 25.77 -5.10 6.53
N GLU A 374 25.69 -4.42 7.67
CA GLU A 374 25.52 -5.02 9.01
C GLU A 374 24.10 -5.61 9.23
N THR A 375 23.58 -6.38 8.28
CA THR A 375 22.36 -7.15 8.46
C THR A 375 22.67 -8.49 9.12
N LEU A 376 21.99 -8.76 10.23
CA LEU A 376 22.11 -9.95 11.09
C LEU A 376 22.23 -11.24 10.26
N SER A 377 23.41 -11.85 10.25
CA SER A 377 23.63 -13.16 9.64
C SER A 377 22.98 -14.27 10.48
N SER A 378 21.70 -14.54 10.28
CA SER A 378 21.02 -15.73 10.79
C SER A 378 20.80 -16.80 9.73
N ALA A 379 21.32 -16.60 8.50
CA ALA A 379 21.24 -17.60 7.43
C ALA A 379 22.12 -18.82 7.73
N GLN A 380 21.59 -19.77 8.52
CA GLN A 380 21.98 -21.16 8.37
C GLN A 380 21.43 -21.61 7.01
N GLN A 381 22.30 -21.71 6.00
CA GLN A 381 22.00 -22.50 4.80
C GLN A 381 21.50 -23.86 5.29
N VAL A 382 20.22 -24.16 5.05
CA VAL A 382 19.75 -25.54 5.11
C VAL A 382 20.35 -26.21 3.88
N VAL A 383 21.53 -26.79 4.07
CA VAL A 383 22.23 -27.58 3.05
C VAL A 383 21.25 -28.64 2.53
N GLY A 384 20.74 -28.47 1.30
CA GLY A 384 19.89 -29.44 0.62
C GLY A 384 18.46 -29.00 0.23
N SER A 385 18.03 -27.74 0.46
CA SER A 385 16.76 -27.24 -0.10
C SER A 385 16.92 -26.89 -1.59
N PRO A 386 16.04 -27.35 -2.50
CA PRO A 386 16.02 -26.91 -3.89
C PRO A 386 15.42 -25.51 -4.09
N HIS A 387 14.91 -24.89 -3.02
CA HIS A 387 14.27 -23.58 -3.04
C HIS A 387 15.13 -22.56 -2.28
N ASP A 388 15.22 -21.34 -2.83
CA ASP A 388 15.98 -20.21 -2.29
C ASP A 388 15.19 -19.40 -1.22
N LEU A 389 13.89 -19.68 -1.05
CA LEU A 389 13.01 -18.94 -0.15
C LEU A 389 13.06 -19.47 1.30
N TYR A 390 12.93 -18.56 2.27
CA TYR A 390 12.73 -18.87 3.69
C TYR A 390 11.88 -17.80 4.40
N SER A 391 11.23 -18.19 5.52
CA SER A 391 10.47 -17.26 6.37
C SER A 391 11.33 -16.65 7.48
N VAL A 392 11.06 -15.38 7.81
CA VAL A 392 11.65 -14.68 8.96
C VAL A 392 10.52 -14.02 9.77
N PRO A 393 10.38 -14.34 11.08
CA PRO A 393 9.37 -13.71 11.91
C PRO A 393 9.67 -12.22 12.14
N PHE A 394 8.65 -11.39 12.29
CA PHE A 394 8.77 -9.94 12.51
C PHE A 394 9.66 -9.60 13.71
N SER A 395 9.58 -10.38 14.79
CA SER A 395 10.43 -10.22 15.98
C SER A 395 11.93 -10.34 15.69
N LEU A 396 12.32 -11.03 14.61
CA LEU A 396 13.70 -11.12 14.12
C LEU A 396 13.99 -10.10 13.03
N GLU A 397 13.11 -9.96 12.04
CA GLU A 397 13.28 -9.02 10.91
C GLU A 397 13.43 -7.58 11.40
N TYR A 398 12.56 -7.15 12.32
CA TYR A 398 12.51 -5.76 12.81
C TYR A 398 13.14 -5.61 14.20
N LYS A 399 13.93 -6.60 14.65
CA LYS A 399 14.46 -6.70 16.01
C LYS A 399 15.09 -5.40 16.57
N PRO A 400 15.95 -4.66 15.83
CA PRO A 400 16.57 -3.45 16.37
C PRO A 400 15.56 -2.35 16.72
N LEU A 401 14.46 -2.25 15.96
CA LEU A 401 13.38 -1.29 16.20
C LEU A 401 12.45 -1.80 17.29
N LEU A 402 12.06 -3.09 17.23
CA LEU A 402 11.16 -3.68 18.22
C LEU A 402 11.77 -3.69 19.62
N ILE A 403 13.08 -3.88 19.79
CA ILE A 403 13.73 -3.74 21.11
C ILE A 403 13.53 -2.33 21.69
N LYS A 404 13.66 -1.27 20.88
CA LYS A 404 13.41 0.10 21.35
C LYS A 404 11.95 0.30 21.75
N ALA A 405 11.01 -0.20 20.94
CA ALA A 405 9.59 -0.15 21.25
C ALA A 405 9.27 -0.91 22.55
N VAL A 406 9.88 -2.08 22.77
CA VAL A 406 9.74 -2.90 23.99
C VAL A 406 10.18 -2.15 25.23
N GLU A 407 11.34 -1.49 25.19
CA GLU A 407 11.85 -0.69 26.31
C GLU A 407 10.89 0.47 26.66
N LEU A 408 10.36 1.15 25.65
CA LEU A 408 9.40 2.24 25.82
C LEU A 408 8.05 1.74 26.35
N LEU A 409 7.52 0.64 25.83
CA LEU A 409 6.27 0.04 26.30
C LEU A 409 6.36 -0.45 27.75
N LYS A 410 7.47 -1.08 28.13
CA LYS A 410 7.71 -1.49 29.53
C LYS A 410 7.79 -0.28 30.46
N LYS A 411 8.51 0.77 30.04
CA LYS A 411 8.60 2.03 30.78
C LYS A 411 7.23 2.71 30.93
N ALA A 412 6.43 2.77 29.86
CA ALA A 412 5.07 3.31 29.92
C ALA A 412 4.17 2.47 30.86
N GLY A 413 4.29 1.14 30.78
CA GLY A 413 3.62 0.19 31.68
C GLY A 413 3.99 0.36 33.16
N ASP A 414 5.24 0.72 33.46
CA ASP A 414 5.68 0.99 34.85
C ASP A 414 5.24 2.38 35.37
N LEU A 415 4.81 3.29 34.48
CA LEU A 415 4.35 4.63 34.83
C LEU A 415 2.85 4.71 35.09
N THR A 416 2.04 3.98 34.32
CA THR A 416 0.56 3.99 34.42
C THR A 416 0.09 3.51 35.81
N ASP A 417 -0.95 4.15 36.34
CA ASP A 417 -1.66 3.68 37.54
C ASP A 417 -2.89 2.82 37.21
N THR A 418 -3.21 2.66 35.92
CA THR A 418 -4.29 1.81 35.42
C THR A 418 -3.81 0.36 35.17
N PRO A 419 -4.30 -0.66 35.91
CA PRO A 419 -3.81 -2.04 35.80
C PRO A 419 -4.06 -2.73 34.45
N SER A 420 -5.20 -2.44 33.80
CA SER A 420 -5.54 -3.01 32.49
C SER A 420 -4.60 -2.47 31.40
N LEU A 421 -4.26 -1.18 31.46
CA LEU A 421 -3.28 -0.54 30.58
C LEU A 421 -1.88 -1.09 30.82
N GLU A 422 -1.44 -1.22 32.07
CA GLU A 422 -0.15 -1.86 32.40
C GLU A 422 -0.04 -3.26 31.78
N ARG A 423 -1.09 -4.09 31.96
CA ARG A 423 -1.16 -5.44 31.40
C ARG A 423 -1.04 -5.42 29.87
N LEU A 424 -1.77 -4.54 29.19
CA LEU A 424 -1.71 -4.40 27.73
C LEU A 424 -0.29 -4.02 27.28
N LEU A 425 0.30 -2.98 27.87
CA LEU A 425 1.60 -2.46 27.43
C LEU A 425 2.72 -3.47 27.63
N LYS A 426 2.75 -4.14 28.79
CA LYS A 426 3.72 -5.22 29.06
C LYS A 426 3.48 -6.43 28.17
N GLY A 427 2.21 -6.80 27.95
CA GLY A 427 1.84 -7.88 27.03
C GLY A 427 2.27 -7.63 25.59
N LYS A 428 2.10 -6.39 25.08
CA LYS A 428 2.57 -5.99 23.75
C LYS A 428 4.10 -6.02 23.64
N ALA A 429 4.79 -5.57 24.70
CA ALA A 429 6.25 -5.65 24.75
C ALA A 429 6.75 -7.11 24.69
N ASP A 430 6.08 -8.04 25.37
CA ASP A 430 6.45 -9.45 25.31
C ASP A 430 6.09 -10.09 23.95
N ALA A 431 4.95 -9.70 23.35
CA ALA A 431 4.54 -10.13 22.00
C ALA A 431 5.52 -9.71 20.90
N PHE A 432 6.07 -8.50 20.98
CA PHE A 432 7.09 -8.00 20.04
C PHE A 432 8.38 -8.84 20.05
N LEU A 433 8.69 -9.49 21.17
CA LEU A 433 9.84 -10.39 21.28
C LEU A 433 9.49 -11.83 20.88
N SER A 434 8.30 -12.31 21.24
CA SER A 434 7.87 -13.69 21.01
C SER A 434 7.35 -13.95 19.59
N ASN A 435 6.89 -12.90 18.89
CA ASN A 435 6.11 -12.96 17.66
C ASN A 435 4.70 -13.56 17.81
N ASP A 436 4.21 -13.73 19.05
CA ASP A 436 2.85 -14.21 19.34
C ASP A 436 2.04 -13.13 20.06
N TYR A 437 0.99 -12.66 19.39
CA TYR A 437 0.18 -11.53 19.82
C TYR A 437 -1.07 -11.93 20.61
N TYR A 438 -1.35 -13.24 20.71
CA TYR A 438 -2.61 -13.78 21.22
C TYR A 438 -3.05 -13.18 22.57
N ASP A 439 -2.20 -13.32 23.60
CA ASP A 439 -2.52 -12.84 24.95
C ASP A 439 -2.58 -11.31 25.03
N SER A 440 -1.77 -10.62 24.21
CA SER A 440 -1.73 -9.15 24.18
C SER A 440 -2.99 -8.55 23.55
N ASP A 441 -3.56 -9.22 22.53
CA ASP A 441 -4.79 -8.78 21.88
C ASP A 441 -6.02 -9.07 22.74
N ILE A 442 -6.01 -10.16 23.52
CA ILE A 442 -7.02 -10.37 24.56
C ILE A 442 -6.94 -9.24 25.61
N ALA A 443 -5.73 -8.88 26.07
CA ALA A 443 -5.56 -7.76 27.00
C ALA A 443 -6.05 -6.42 26.41
N TRP A 444 -5.91 -6.24 25.09
CA TRP A 444 -6.42 -5.06 24.37
C TRP A 444 -7.95 -5.05 24.32
N MET A 445 -8.59 -6.19 24.04
CA MET A 445 -10.06 -6.30 24.05
C MET A 445 -10.63 -6.03 25.46
N GLU A 446 -9.91 -6.45 26.50
CA GLU A 446 -10.27 -6.27 27.91
C GLU A 446 -9.85 -4.90 28.48
N LEU A 447 -9.33 -3.98 27.65
CA LEU A 447 -8.81 -2.69 28.10
C LEU A 447 -9.92 -1.84 28.75
N ASP A 448 -9.70 -1.50 30.03
CA ASP A 448 -10.55 -0.61 30.81
C ASP A 448 -9.69 0.55 31.34
N SER A 449 -9.45 1.54 30.48
CA SER A 449 -8.64 2.72 30.75
C SER A 449 -9.22 3.95 30.06
N LYS A 450 -8.86 5.14 30.56
CA LYS A 450 -9.12 6.41 29.88
C LYS A 450 -8.24 6.59 28.63
N LEU A 451 -7.03 6.07 28.66
CA LEU A 451 -6.18 5.98 27.47
C LEU A 451 -6.58 4.73 26.68
N ASP A 452 -7.10 4.93 25.47
CA ASP A 452 -7.32 3.84 24.52
C ASP A 452 -6.09 3.74 23.62
N VAL A 453 -5.47 2.56 23.58
CA VAL A 453 -4.19 2.33 22.92
C VAL A 453 -4.30 1.08 22.06
N THR A 454 -4.15 1.26 20.76
CA THR A 454 -3.99 0.17 19.79
C THR A 454 -2.60 0.28 19.21
N LEU A 455 -1.80 -0.80 19.28
CA LEU A 455 -0.40 -0.79 18.83
C LEU A 455 0.05 -2.21 18.49
N GLY A 456 0.50 -2.44 17.26
CA GLY A 456 0.96 -3.74 16.78
C GLY A 456 0.77 -3.95 15.28
N PRO A 457 1.08 -5.15 14.76
CA PRO A 457 0.80 -5.53 13.39
C PRO A 457 -0.65 -6.04 13.24
N TYR A 458 -1.43 -5.45 12.34
CA TYR A 458 -2.86 -5.75 12.22
C TYR A 458 -3.35 -5.94 10.78
N GLU A 459 -3.34 -4.90 9.96
CA GLU A 459 -3.99 -4.89 8.65
C GLU A 459 -3.11 -5.47 7.55
N THR A 460 -3.71 -6.07 6.50
CA THR A 460 -2.94 -6.72 5.43
C THR A 460 -3.04 -6.04 4.07
N TYR A 461 -3.61 -4.83 4.00
CA TYR A 461 -3.89 -4.12 2.75
C TYR A 461 -2.64 -3.81 1.93
N GLU A 462 -1.47 -3.69 2.57
CA GLU A 462 -0.21 -3.41 1.89
C GLU A 462 0.36 -4.63 1.15
N ASP A 463 -0.01 -5.84 1.56
CA ASP A 463 0.25 -7.06 0.82
C ASP A 463 -0.85 -7.29 -0.23
N THR A 464 -0.72 -6.63 -1.37
CA THR A 464 -1.64 -6.83 -2.50
C THR A 464 -1.34 -8.11 -3.29
N LEU A 465 -0.22 -8.80 -2.99
CA LEU A 465 0.14 -10.04 -3.65
C LEU A 465 -0.74 -11.21 -3.14
N PHE A 466 -0.84 -11.36 -1.81
CA PHE A 466 -1.61 -12.43 -1.18
C PHE A 466 -2.61 -11.97 -0.11
N GLY A 467 -2.41 -10.79 0.50
CA GLY A 467 -3.19 -10.30 1.62
C GLY A 467 -2.91 -11.02 2.94
N TYR A 468 -1.74 -11.65 3.08
CA TYR A 468 -1.32 -12.40 4.26
C TYR A 468 -0.62 -11.53 5.29
N LYS A 469 0.18 -10.55 4.88
CA LYS A 469 1.19 -9.93 5.75
C LYS A 469 0.67 -8.67 6.43
N ALA A 470 0.79 -8.64 7.76
CA ALA A 470 0.27 -7.54 8.56
C ALA A 470 1.24 -6.34 8.60
N THR A 471 0.69 -5.13 8.57
CA THR A 471 1.41 -3.87 8.74
C THR A 471 1.35 -3.40 10.19
N PHE A 472 2.46 -2.83 10.66
CA PHE A 472 2.54 -2.20 11.97
C PHE A 472 1.81 -0.85 11.96
N GLU A 473 0.94 -0.64 12.95
CA GLU A 473 0.21 0.61 13.17
C GLU A 473 0.01 0.91 14.66
N ALA A 474 -0.33 2.17 14.95
CA ALA A 474 -0.65 2.61 16.28
C ALA A 474 -1.71 3.73 16.27
N TYR A 475 -2.66 3.64 17.19
CA TYR A 475 -3.64 4.67 17.50
C TYR A 475 -3.66 4.89 19.02
N ILE A 476 -3.45 6.13 19.44
CA ILE A 476 -3.48 6.54 20.84
C ILE A 476 -4.53 7.63 21.00
N GLY A 477 -5.48 7.43 21.91
CA GLY A 477 -6.54 8.40 22.15
C GLY A 477 -7.12 8.37 23.56
N ILE A 478 -8.07 9.27 23.79
CA ILE A 478 -8.87 9.31 25.03
C ILE A 478 -10.23 8.69 24.77
N ARG A 479 -10.61 7.71 25.59
CA ARG A 479 -11.94 7.10 25.52
C ARG A 479 -13.03 8.13 25.86
N ASP A 480 -14.01 8.28 24.95
CA ASP A 480 -15.22 9.07 25.15
C ASP A 480 -16.31 8.15 25.71
N GLU A 481 -16.50 8.16 27.04
CA GLU A 481 -17.48 7.31 27.71
C GLU A 481 -18.92 7.65 27.34
N GLU A 482 -19.21 8.92 27.10
CA GLU A 482 -20.57 9.36 26.77
C GLU A 482 -20.95 8.80 25.40
N ALA A 483 -20.09 8.98 24.41
CA ALA A 483 -20.29 8.43 23.07
C ALA A 483 -20.28 6.89 23.11
N THR A 484 -19.32 6.27 23.82
CA THR A 484 -19.24 4.81 23.98
C THR A 484 -20.51 4.23 24.61
N SER A 485 -21.10 4.91 25.60
CA SER A 485 -22.34 4.47 26.23
C SER A 485 -23.56 4.60 25.32
N LYS A 486 -23.63 5.68 24.51
CA LYS A 486 -24.73 5.89 23.55
C LYS A 486 -24.75 4.80 22.48
N ILE A 487 -23.59 4.34 22.04
CA ILE A 487 -23.50 3.34 20.97
C ILE A 487 -23.69 1.90 21.44
N LYS A 488 -23.59 1.64 22.75
CA LYS A 488 -23.91 0.33 23.33
C LYS A 488 -25.32 -0.12 22.96
N LEU A 489 -26.25 0.82 22.76
CA LEU A 489 -27.59 0.58 22.24
C LEU A 489 -27.59 -0.26 20.95
N PHE A 490 -26.68 -0.01 20.01
CA PHE A 490 -26.65 -0.75 18.74
C PHE A 490 -26.25 -2.21 18.98
N GLY A 491 -25.19 -2.43 19.76
CA GLY A 491 -24.70 -3.76 20.13
C GLY A 491 -25.76 -4.58 20.88
N ASP A 492 -26.40 -3.98 21.89
CA ASP A 492 -27.42 -4.64 22.72
C ASP A 492 -28.68 -5.03 21.91
N HIS A 493 -28.89 -4.44 20.74
CA HIS A 493 -30.08 -4.66 19.89
C HIS A 493 -29.79 -5.35 18.55
N LEU A 494 -28.56 -5.81 18.26
CA LEU A 494 -28.23 -6.46 16.97
C LEU A 494 -29.14 -7.65 16.66
N GLN A 495 -29.43 -8.51 17.64
CA GLN A 495 -30.30 -9.67 17.42
C GLN A 495 -31.72 -9.27 17.05
N VAL A 496 -32.21 -8.14 17.58
CA VAL A 496 -33.52 -7.59 17.22
C VAL A 496 -33.48 -7.04 15.80
N LEU A 497 -32.40 -6.36 15.40
CA LEU A 497 -32.22 -5.92 14.01
C LEU A 497 -32.21 -7.10 13.04
N GLU A 498 -31.38 -8.13 13.29
CA GLU A 498 -31.28 -9.34 12.45
C GLU A 498 -32.65 -9.97 12.19
N GLN A 499 -33.44 -10.16 13.25
CA GLN A 499 -34.77 -10.77 13.17
C GLN A 499 -35.77 -9.93 12.36
N ASN A 500 -35.56 -8.62 12.27
CA ASN A 500 -36.45 -7.70 11.58
C ASN A 500 -35.93 -7.26 10.20
N LEU A 501 -34.73 -7.69 9.79
CA LEU A 501 -34.16 -7.33 8.48
C LEU A 501 -35.17 -7.59 7.35
N PRO A 502 -35.21 -6.72 6.32
CA PRO A 502 -36.28 -6.71 5.31
C PRO A 502 -36.02 -7.76 4.21
N PHE A 503 -35.86 -9.03 4.58
CA PHE A 503 -35.68 -10.15 3.64
C PHE A 503 -36.22 -11.45 4.25
N ASP A 504 -36.21 -12.53 3.46
CA ASP A 504 -36.83 -13.81 3.82
C ASP A 504 -36.25 -14.41 5.12
N ASP A 505 -37.15 -14.70 6.07
CA ASP A 505 -36.83 -15.19 7.41
C ASP A 505 -35.98 -16.47 7.42
N SER A 506 -36.06 -17.28 6.35
CA SER A 506 -35.30 -18.52 6.24
C SER A 506 -33.77 -18.32 6.14
N TYR A 507 -33.34 -17.11 5.78
CA TYR A 507 -31.92 -16.76 5.66
C TYR A 507 -31.37 -16.01 6.88
N LYS A 508 -32.23 -15.59 7.82
CA LYS A 508 -31.80 -14.82 8.99
C LYS A 508 -30.95 -15.66 9.93
N SER A 509 -29.90 -15.04 10.45
CA SER A 509 -28.99 -15.63 11.43
C SER A 509 -29.72 -15.83 12.76
N LYS A 510 -29.52 -17.01 13.37
CA LYS A 510 -30.14 -17.35 14.66
C LYS A 510 -29.45 -16.67 15.84
N ASP A 511 -28.13 -16.52 15.73
CA ASP A 511 -27.28 -15.93 16.74
C ASP A 511 -26.41 -14.87 16.06
N VAL A 512 -26.50 -13.63 16.54
CA VAL A 512 -25.58 -12.55 16.18
C VAL A 512 -24.85 -12.07 17.43
N VAL A 513 -23.57 -11.77 17.29
CA VAL A 513 -22.73 -11.31 18.39
C VAL A 513 -22.23 -9.91 18.04
N ALA A 514 -22.51 -8.96 18.93
CA ALA A 514 -21.98 -7.62 18.79
C ALA A 514 -20.51 -7.57 19.21
N ALA A 515 -19.67 -6.99 18.36
CA ALA A 515 -18.35 -6.53 18.79
C ALA A 515 -18.53 -5.40 19.81
N PRO A 516 -17.82 -5.41 20.96
CA PRO A 516 -17.76 -4.25 21.83
C PRO A 516 -17.22 -3.05 21.04
N ILE A 517 -17.88 -1.91 21.20
CA ILE A 517 -17.51 -0.69 20.49
C ILE A 517 -16.98 0.33 21.49
N ARG A 518 -15.86 0.95 21.17
CA ARG A 518 -15.26 2.06 21.92
C ARG A 518 -15.18 3.28 21.03
N VAL A 519 -15.54 4.44 21.57
CA VAL A 519 -15.31 5.73 20.91
C VAL A 519 -14.12 6.39 21.58
N MET A 520 -13.20 6.91 20.79
CA MET A 520 -12.06 7.67 21.28
C MET A 520 -11.89 8.99 20.53
N GLN A 521 -11.24 9.93 21.21
CA GLN A 521 -10.67 11.13 20.64
C GLN A 521 -9.19 10.87 20.36
N LEU A 522 -8.80 10.84 19.09
CA LEU A 522 -7.43 10.58 18.66
C LEU A 522 -6.47 11.67 19.18
N ILE A 523 -5.34 11.26 19.74
CA ILE A 523 -4.23 12.14 20.14
C ILE A 523 -3.07 12.01 19.16
N TYR A 524 -2.75 10.78 18.76
CA TYR A 524 -1.62 10.49 17.89
C TYR A 524 -1.84 9.17 17.16
N ASN A 525 -1.34 9.07 15.94
CA ASN A 525 -1.29 7.82 15.19
C ASN A 525 0.06 7.65 14.48
N ALA A 526 0.41 6.41 14.15
CA ALA A 526 1.65 6.05 13.47
C ALA A 526 1.51 4.70 12.73
N GLY A 527 2.48 4.39 11.87
CA GLY A 527 2.50 3.19 11.05
C GLY A 527 1.59 3.30 9.83
N ASP A 528 0.74 2.30 9.60
CA ASP A 528 -0.17 2.21 8.45
C ASP A 528 -1.38 3.17 8.53
N VAL A 529 -1.07 4.47 8.58
CA VAL A 529 -2.04 5.58 8.68
C VAL A 529 -1.87 6.58 7.53
N LYS A 530 -1.36 6.07 6.40
CA LYS A 530 -1.06 6.84 5.19
C LYS A 530 -2.32 7.24 4.43
N GLY A 531 -2.24 8.35 3.69
CA GLY A 531 -3.32 8.79 2.80
C GLY A 531 -4.60 9.15 3.56
N PRO A 532 -5.78 8.73 3.06
CA PRO A 532 -7.04 8.96 3.74
C PRO A 532 -7.06 8.38 5.17
N GLN A 533 -7.55 9.17 6.13
CA GLN A 533 -7.50 8.80 7.55
C GLN A 533 -8.63 7.86 7.96
N THR A 534 -8.27 6.83 8.72
CA THR A 534 -9.17 5.87 9.35
C THR A 534 -10.15 6.58 10.29
N VAL A 535 -11.45 6.24 10.20
CA VAL A 535 -12.50 6.76 11.11
C VAL A 535 -12.96 5.73 12.12
N ALA A 536 -12.82 4.45 11.79
CA ALA A 536 -13.06 3.31 12.66
C ALA A 536 -12.23 2.12 12.19
N PHE A 537 -11.94 1.19 13.09
CA PHE A 537 -11.31 -0.09 12.79
C PHE A 537 -11.86 -1.18 13.71
N ASN A 538 -11.79 -2.43 13.25
CA ASN A 538 -12.31 -3.59 13.96
C ASN A 538 -11.23 -4.67 14.08
N LEU A 539 -10.79 -4.97 15.31
CA LEU A 539 -9.63 -5.81 15.58
C LEU A 539 -9.92 -6.82 16.71
N PRO A 540 -9.09 -7.86 16.89
CA PRO A 540 -7.96 -8.27 16.04
C PRO A 540 -8.42 -9.04 14.79
N ASN A 541 -7.54 -9.10 13.79
CA ASN A 541 -7.73 -9.90 12.56
C ASN A 541 -7.42 -11.41 12.75
N ASP A 542 -6.80 -11.80 13.87
CA ASP A 542 -6.43 -13.19 14.15
C ASP A 542 -7.67 -14.07 14.37
N GLU A 543 -7.93 -14.96 13.39
CA GLU A 543 -9.07 -15.87 13.39
C GLU A 543 -9.19 -16.74 14.65
N ARG A 544 -8.07 -17.03 15.33
CA ARG A 544 -8.07 -17.78 16.60
C ARG A 544 -8.84 -17.02 17.67
N ILE A 545 -8.56 -15.72 17.82
CA ILE A 545 -9.21 -14.84 18.80
C ILE A 545 -10.63 -14.54 18.36
N VAL A 546 -10.84 -14.22 17.09
CA VAL A 546 -12.18 -13.91 16.55
C VAL A 546 -13.16 -15.05 16.85
N LYS A 547 -12.72 -16.30 16.69
CA LYS A 547 -13.56 -17.47 16.97
C LYS A 547 -13.86 -17.68 18.46
N GLU A 548 -12.91 -17.36 19.34
CA GLU A 548 -13.05 -17.60 20.78
C GLU A 548 -13.68 -16.45 21.56
N ARG A 549 -13.48 -15.21 21.10
CA ARG A 549 -13.78 -13.97 21.82
C ARG A 549 -14.52 -12.92 20.98
N GLY A 550 -14.58 -13.08 19.66
CA GLY A 550 -15.06 -12.04 18.75
C GLY A 550 -14.01 -10.96 18.49
N THR A 551 -14.46 -9.80 18.04
CA THR A 551 -13.63 -8.61 17.78
C THR A 551 -14.07 -7.44 18.66
N SER A 552 -13.34 -6.34 18.65
CA SER A 552 -13.74 -5.05 19.19
C SER A 552 -13.52 -3.95 18.16
N MET A 553 -14.42 -2.99 18.14
CA MET A 553 -14.36 -1.85 17.25
C MET A 553 -13.97 -0.58 18.00
N VAL A 554 -13.13 0.24 17.38
CA VAL A 554 -12.74 1.55 17.88
C VAL A 554 -13.09 2.61 16.85
N MET A 555 -13.73 3.69 17.30
CA MET A 555 -14.14 4.81 16.44
C MET A 555 -13.46 6.11 16.86
N MET A 556 -12.95 6.85 15.88
CA MET A 556 -12.24 8.12 16.09
C MET A 556 -13.17 9.31 15.83
N LYS A 557 -13.74 9.83 16.92
CA LYS A 557 -14.79 10.87 16.86
C LYS A 557 -14.25 12.20 16.34
N ASN A 558 -13.15 12.71 16.86
CA ASN A 558 -12.55 13.98 16.41
C ASN A 558 -12.05 13.94 14.95
N VAL A 559 -11.59 12.78 14.47
CA VAL A 559 -11.30 12.58 13.04
C VAL A 559 -12.58 12.67 12.20
N SER A 560 -13.66 12.06 12.68
CA SER A 560 -14.99 12.15 12.05
C SER A 560 -15.54 13.58 12.06
N GLU A 561 -15.37 14.32 13.17
CA GLU A 561 -15.75 15.73 13.29
C GLU A 561 -14.99 16.61 12.29
N ALA A 562 -13.68 16.36 12.13
CA ALA A 562 -12.85 17.05 11.16
C ALA A 562 -13.33 16.78 9.72
N LYS A 563 -13.57 15.52 9.35
CA LYS A 563 -14.10 15.15 8.03
C LYS A 563 -15.48 15.75 7.79
N PHE A 564 -16.36 15.74 8.80
CA PHE A 564 -17.67 16.37 8.71
C PHE A 564 -17.57 17.88 8.42
N LYS A 565 -16.77 18.60 9.22
CA LYS A 565 -16.64 20.05 9.14
C LYS A 565 -15.93 20.53 7.86
N HIS A 566 -14.87 19.83 7.46
CA HIS A 566 -13.98 20.29 6.38
C HIS A 566 -14.28 19.66 5.02
N ILE A 567 -15.09 18.60 4.98
CA ILE A 567 -15.41 17.90 3.73
C ILE A 567 -16.93 17.82 3.54
N LEU A 568 -17.65 17.18 4.46
CA LEU A 568 -19.10 16.96 4.30
C LEU A 568 -19.90 18.27 4.27
N GLN A 569 -19.60 19.23 5.16
CA GLN A 569 -20.27 20.52 5.18
C GLN A 569 -20.03 21.36 3.91
N PRO A 570 -18.79 21.52 3.40
CA PRO A 570 -18.56 22.13 2.09
C PRO A 570 -19.26 21.42 0.94
N ILE A 571 -19.29 20.07 0.93
CA ILE A 571 -20.08 19.30 -0.03
C ILE A 571 -21.55 19.70 0.08
N ALA A 572 -22.11 19.71 1.28
CA ALA A 572 -23.50 20.02 1.49
C ALA A 572 -23.87 21.46 1.06
N ARG A 573 -23.01 22.44 1.36
CA ARG A 573 -23.19 23.83 0.90
C ARG A 573 -23.23 23.96 -0.62
N THR A 574 -22.52 23.07 -1.33
CA THR A 574 -22.37 23.10 -2.79
C THR A 574 -23.45 22.30 -3.51
N CYS A 575 -23.74 21.11 -2.99
CA CYS A 575 -24.54 20.10 -3.66
C CYS A 575 -25.96 19.98 -3.09
N ILE A 576 -26.23 20.40 -1.85
CA ILE A 576 -27.57 20.23 -1.24
C ILE A 576 -28.37 21.54 -1.36
N THR A 577 -29.66 21.40 -1.65
CA THR A 577 -30.63 22.51 -1.68
C THR A 577 -30.61 23.32 -0.38
N GLU A 578 -30.78 24.64 -0.47
CA GLU A 578 -30.73 25.53 0.70
C GLU A 578 -31.70 25.13 1.81
N GLU A 579 -32.92 24.73 1.42
CA GLU A 579 -34.00 24.30 2.33
C GLU A 579 -33.64 23.06 3.16
N GLN A 580 -32.81 22.16 2.65
CA GLN A 580 -32.44 20.93 3.36
C GLN A 580 -31.10 21.01 4.09
N ARG A 581 -30.32 22.09 3.91
CA ARG A 581 -29.02 22.24 4.58
C ARG A 581 -29.12 22.27 6.11
N GLU A 582 -30.27 22.65 6.67
CA GLU A 582 -30.51 22.59 8.12
C GLU A 582 -30.45 21.16 8.69
N TYR A 583 -30.68 20.15 7.84
CA TYR A 583 -30.64 18.73 8.21
C TYR A 583 -29.25 18.11 8.10
N ILE A 584 -28.21 18.91 7.85
CA ILE A 584 -26.82 18.45 7.84
C ILE A 584 -26.24 18.64 9.24
N ASP A 585 -26.07 17.55 9.98
CA ASP A 585 -25.54 17.58 11.34
C ASP A 585 -24.57 16.41 11.61
N PHE A 586 -23.67 16.64 12.57
CA PHE A 586 -22.61 15.69 12.89
C PHE A 586 -23.14 14.42 13.57
N GLU A 587 -24.17 14.54 14.42
CA GLU A 587 -24.72 13.40 15.15
C GLU A 587 -25.29 12.38 14.17
N SER A 588 -26.02 12.83 13.14
CA SER A 588 -26.56 11.97 12.09
C SER A 588 -25.47 11.29 11.27
N PHE A 589 -24.43 12.03 10.88
CA PHE A 589 -23.27 11.48 10.17
C PHE A 589 -22.56 10.41 10.99
N PHE A 590 -22.22 10.72 12.25
CA PHE A 590 -21.49 9.83 13.13
C PHE A 590 -22.31 8.59 13.51
N THR A 591 -23.60 8.78 13.83
CA THR A 591 -24.52 7.67 14.17
C THR A 591 -24.75 6.74 12.99
N HIS A 592 -24.78 7.25 11.76
CA HIS A 592 -24.80 6.40 10.56
C HIS A 592 -23.52 5.59 10.42
N THR A 593 -22.34 6.18 10.62
CA THR A 593 -21.07 5.42 10.63
C THR A 593 -21.09 4.32 11.69
N ILE A 594 -21.53 4.60 12.92
CA ILE A 594 -21.67 3.57 13.96
C ILE A 594 -22.58 2.44 13.48
N CYS A 595 -23.73 2.81 12.92
CA CYS A 595 -24.72 1.83 12.48
C CYS A 595 -24.24 1.02 11.27
N HIS A 596 -23.49 1.63 10.35
CA HIS A 596 -22.83 0.97 9.23
C HIS A 596 -21.94 -0.17 9.74
N GLU A 597 -21.07 0.12 10.70
CA GLU A 597 -20.16 -0.87 11.26
C GLU A 597 -20.88 -2.00 12.00
N CYS A 598 -21.94 -1.66 12.76
CA CYS A 598 -22.82 -2.65 13.35
C CYS A 598 -23.52 -3.52 12.28
N CYS A 599 -23.83 -2.93 11.13
CA CYS A 599 -24.50 -3.61 10.02
C CYS A 599 -23.59 -4.57 9.26
N HIS A 600 -22.26 -4.44 9.38
CA HIS A 600 -21.36 -5.52 8.95
C HIS A 600 -21.67 -6.80 9.72
N GLY A 601 -21.90 -6.74 11.03
CA GLY A 601 -22.13 -7.94 11.87
C GLY A 601 -23.50 -8.62 11.73
N ILE A 602 -24.39 -8.13 10.86
CA ILE A 602 -25.73 -8.70 10.62
C ILE A 602 -25.98 -8.95 9.14
N GLY A 603 -27.03 -9.72 8.85
CA GLY A 603 -27.32 -10.25 7.53
C GLY A 603 -26.48 -11.48 7.17
N PRO A 604 -26.58 -11.95 5.91
CA PRO A 604 -25.97 -13.20 5.49
C PRO A 604 -24.43 -13.16 5.52
N HIS A 605 -23.82 -14.15 6.17
CA HIS A 605 -22.35 -14.35 6.17
C HIS A 605 -22.01 -15.79 5.79
N ALA A 606 -22.37 -16.73 6.66
CA ALA A 606 -22.39 -18.15 6.36
C ALA A 606 -23.73 -18.48 5.70
N ILE A 607 -23.69 -19.03 4.50
CA ILE A 607 -24.88 -19.27 3.69
C ILE A 607 -25.01 -20.74 3.31
N THR A 608 -26.23 -21.12 2.94
CA THR A 608 -26.51 -22.42 2.33
C THR A 608 -26.98 -22.14 0.92
N LEU A 609 -26.19 -22.57 -0.06
CA LEU A 609 -26.51 -22.42 -1.48
C LEU A 609 -27.81 -23.15 -1.80
N PRO A 610 -28.52 -22.77 -2.88
CA PRO A 610 -29.69 -23.51 -3.36
C PRO A 610 -29.44 -25.02 -3.59
N SER A 611 -28.19 -25.42 -3.80
CA SER A 611 -27.74 -26.81 -3.89
C SER A 611 -27.72 -27.57 -2.55
N GLY A 612 -27.90 -26.88 -1.42
CA GLY A 612 -27.73 -27.41 -0.06
C GLY A 612 -26.30 -27.33 0.47
N GLN A 613 -25.33 -26.90 -0.35
CA GLN A 613 -23.93 -26.77 0.06
C GLN A 613 -23.74 -25.57 1.01
N LYS A 614 -22.93 -25.76 2.06
CA LYS A 614 -22.49 -24.68 2.94
C LYS A 614 -21.35 -23.88 2.30
N SER A 615 -21.45 -22.57 2.33
CA SER A 615 -20.42 -21.63 1.85
C SER A 615 -20.48 -20.32 2.64
N SER A 616 -19.77 -19.28 2.18
CA SER A 616 -19.90 -17.92 2.70
C SER A 616 -20.13 -16.92 1.57
N VAL A 617 -20.75 -15.78 1.90
CA VAL A 617 -20.99 -14.70 0.93
C VAL A 617 -19.70 -14.25 0.24
N ARG A 618 -18.63 -14.08 1.02
CA ARG A 618 -17.29 -13.72 0.50
C ARG A 618 -16.76 -14.72 -0.53
N LEU A 619 -16.89 -16.02 -0.27
CA LEU A 619 -16.41 -17.05 -1.18
C LEU A 619 -17.20 -17.10 -2.50
N GLU A 620 -18.51 -16.88 -2.44
CA GLU A 620 -19.38 -16.93 -3.62
C GLU A 620 -19.30 -15.65 -4.46
N LEU A 621 -19.20 -14.47 -3.82
CA LEU A 621 -19.19 -13.19 -4.54
C LEU A 621 -17.80 -12.76 -5.02
N GLN A 622 -16.73 -13.26 -4.40
CA GLN A 622 -15.35 -13.05 -4.83
C GLN A 622 -15.02 -11.55 -5.02
N GLU A 623 -14.57 -11.12 -6.20
CA GLU A 623 -14.19 -9.75 -6.50
C GLU A 623 -15.32 -8.71 -6.33
N LEU A 624 -16.56 -9.17 -6.25
CA LEU A 624 -17.74 -8.33 -6.08
C LEU A 624 -18.15 -8.16 -4.62
N HIS A 625 -17.54 -8.95 -3.71
CA HIS A 625 -17.91 -8.98 -2.31
C HIS A 625 -17.78 -7.62 -1.64
N SER A 626 -16.57 -7.02 -1.67
CA SER A 626 -16.28 -5.84 -0.86
C SER A 626 -17.20 -4.67 -1.19
N ALA A 627 -17.33 -4.32 -2.47
CA ALA A 627 -18.22 -3.22 -2.88
C ALA A 627 -19.69 -3.46 -2.52
N LEU A 628 -20.16 -4.71 -2.55
CA LEU A 628 -21.54 -5.03 -2.20
C LEU A 628 -21.75 -5.07 -0.68
N GLU A 629 -20.76 -5.51 0.07
CA GLU A 629 -20.76 -5.54 1.54
C GLU A 629 -20.74 -4.13 2.13
N GLU A 630 -19.95 -3.21 1.55
CA GLU A 630 -20.00 -1.77 1.90
C GLU A 630 -21.37 -1.18 1.61
N ALA A 631 -21.93 -1.47 0.42
CA ALA A 631 -23.28 -1.02 0.07
C ALA A 631 -24.36 -1.57 1.01
N LYS A 632 -24.20 -2.82 1.48
CA LYS A 632 -25.07 -3.46 2.48
C LYS A 632 -24.99 -2.70 3.80
N ALA A 633 -23.79 -2.54 4.35
CA ALA A 633 -23.56 -1.91 5.64
C ALA A 633 -24.15 -0.50 5.70
N ASP A 634 -23.92 0.30 4.65
CA ASP A 634 -24.46 1.65 4.53
C ASP A 634 -26.00 1.68 4.49
N ILE A 635 -26.62 0.94 3.55
CA ILE A 635 -28.06 1.02 3.29
C ILE A 635 -28.88 0.34 4.39
N VAL A 636 -28.40 -0.80 4.91
CA VAL A 636 -29.01 -1.47 6.07
C VAL A 636 -28.81 -0.62 7.32
N GLY A 637 -27.70 0.13 7.42
CA GLY A 637 -27.49 1.14 8.45
C GLY A 637 -28.61 2.19 8.48
N LEU A 638 -28.98 2.76 7.33
CA LEU A 638 -30.12 3.69 7.25
C LEU A 638 -31.45 3.03 7.63
N TRP A 639 -31.67 1.78 7.22
CA TRP A 639 -32.85 1.02 7.61
C TRP A 639 -32.91 0.78 9.13
N ALA A 640 -31.78 0.41 9.74
CA ALA A 640 -31.67 0.14 11.17
C ALA A 640 -31.85 1.42 12.01
N LEU A 641 -31.30 2.56 11.58
CA LEU A 641 -31.54 3.84 12.23
C LEU A 641 -33.03 4.20 12.23
N ARG A 642 -33.70 4.08 11.08
CA ARG A 642 -35.16 4.25 10.99
C ARG A 642 -35.90 3.30 11.93
N PHE A 643 -35.49 2.03 11.98
CA PHE A 643 -36.09 1.04 12.86
C PHE A 643 -36.01 1.48 14.33
N PHE A 644 -34.83 1.89 14.79
CA PHE A 644 -34.64 2.39 16.17
C PHE A 644 -35.42 3.66 16.46
N ILE A 645 -35.53 4.60 15.51
CA ILE A 645 -36.38 5.79 15.65
C ILE A 645 -37.85 5.39 15.81
N LYS A 646 -38.34 4.39 15.05
CA LYS A 646 -39.72 3.89 15.16
C LYS A 646 -40.01 3.15 16.46
N GLN A 647 -38.99 2.58 17.09
CA GLN A 647 -39.07 1.97 18.43
C GLN A 647 -38.88 3.00 19.56
N ASP A 648 -38.80 4.30 19.25
CA ASP A 648 -38.49 5.38 20.20
C ASP A 648 -37.15 5.18 20.95
N LEU A 649 -36.21 4.41 20.38
CA LEU A 649 -34.85 4.19 20.91
C LEU A 649 -33.86 5.29 20.48
N LEU A 650 -34.15 5.98 19.37
CA LEU A 650 -33.41 7.15 18.90
C LEU A 650 -34.34 8.36 18.70
N PRO A 651 -33.84 9.60 18.83
CA PRO A 651 -34.65 10.79 18.66
C PRO A 651 -35.28 10.92 17.27
N LYS A 652 -36.57 11.29 17.21
CA LYS A 652 -37.29 11.55 15.95
C LYS A 652 -36.70 12.68 15.11
N SER A 653 -35.94 13.58 15.73
CA SER A 653 -35.22 14.65 15.03
C SER A 653 -34.19 14.11 14.04
N LEU A 654 -33.66 12.90 14.26
CA LEU A 654 -32.63 12.30 13.38
C LEU A 654 -33.19 11.82 12.03
N LEU A 655 -34.50 11.64 11.89
CA LEU A 655 -35.08 10.95 10.73
C LEU A 655 -34.79 11.68 9.41
N LYS A 656 -34.97 13.00 9.36
CA LYS A 656 -34.66 13.77 8.15
C LYS A 656 -33.16 13.94 7.96
N SER A 657 -32.45 14.20 9.06
CA SER A 657 -31.04 14.53 9.00
C SER A 657 -30.13 13.37 8.66
N MET A 658 -30.47 12.14 9.06
CA MET A 658 -29.73 10.95 8.62
C MET A 658 -29.78 10.80 7.09
N TYR A 659 -30.93 11.01 6.45
CA TYR A 659 -31.05 10.87 5.00
C TYR A 659 -30.35 12.00 4.24
N VAL A 660 -30.49 13.25 4.70
CA VAL A 660 -29.86 14.40 4.02
C VAL A 660 -28.34 14.39 4.23
N SER A 661 -27.87 14.03 5.43
CA SER A 661 -26.43 13.84 5.69
C SER A 661 -25.85 12.67 4.90
N PHE A 662 -26.61 11.58 4.75
CA PHE A 662 -26.22 10.44 3.91
C PHE A 662 -26.11 10.83 2.43
N LEU A 663 -27.06 11.59 1.87
CA LEU A 663 -26.98 12.11 0.51
C LEU A 663 -25.69 12.92 0.27
N ALA A 664 -25.34 13.82 1.21
CA ALA A 664 -24.06 14.52 1.14
C ALA A 664 -22.87 13.55 1.27
N GLY A 665 -23.01 12.51 2.08
CA GLY A 665 -22.03 11.44 2.29
C GLY A 665 -21.74 10.64 1.03
N CYS A 666 -22.74 10.37 0.19
CA CYS A 666 -22.56 9.70 -1.10
C CYS A 666 -21.52 10.43 -1.96
N PHE A 667 -21.64 11.75 -2.10
CA PHE A 667 -20.69 12.54 -2.89
C PHE A 667 -19.29 12.56 -2.29
N ARG A 668 -19.17 12.44 -0.96
CA ARG A 668 -17.86 12.35 -0.29
C ARG A 668 -17.17 11.04 -0.67
N SER A 669 -17.83 9.91 -0.45
CA SER A 669 -17.23 8.58 -0.62
C SER A 669 -16.96 8.24 -2.10
N ILE A 670 -17.81 8.68 -3.03
CA ILE A 670 -17.59 8.45 -4.47
C ILE A 670 -16.29 9.10 -4.98
N ARG A 671 -15.80 10.16 -4.31
CA ARG A 671 -14.54 10.84 -4.66
C ARG A 671 -13.29 10.05 -4.28
N PHE A 672 -13.42 8.92 -3.59
CA PHE A 672 -12.34 7.95 -3.43
C PHE A 672 -12.10 7.13 -4.70
N GLY A 673 -13.05 7.13 -5.65
CA GLY A 673 -12.96 6.42 -6.93
C GLY A 673 -13.92 5.23 -7.01
N LEU A 674 -14.25 4.80 -8.23
CA LEU A 674 -15.19 3.69 -8.47
C LEU A 674 -14.52 2.31 -8.55
N GLU A 675 -13.19 2.29 -8.54
CA GLU A 675 -12.42 1.05 -8.34
C GLU A 675 -12.28 0.70 -6.85
N GLU A 676 -12.48 1.67 -5.96
CA GLU A 676 -12.51 1.49 -4.51
C GLU A 676 -13.91 0.97 -4.08
N ALA A 677 -13.95 0.06 -3.10
CA ALA A 677 -15.15 -0.65 -2.70
C ALA A 677 -16.25 0.28 -2.14
N HIS A 678 -15.89 1.21 -1.24
CA HIS A 678 -16.85 2.16 -0.67
C HIS A 678 -17.37 3.13 -1.74
N GLY A 679 -16.50 3.66 -2.59
CA GLY A 679 -16.88 4.55 -3.68
C GLY A 679 -17.82 3.89 -4.68
N LYS A 680 -17.54 2.64 -5.06
CA LYS A 680 -18.42 1.84 -5.94
C LYS A 680 -19.75 1.47 -5.28
N GLY A 681 -19.72 1.08 -4.01
CA GLY A 681 -20.90 0.79 -3.21
C GLY A 681 -21.80 2.02 -3.02
N GLN A 682 -21.20 3.20 -2.82
CA GLN A 682 -21.91 4.47 -2.68
C GLN A 682 -22.51 4.97 -4.01
N ALA A 683 -21.82 4.77 -5.14
CA ALA A 683 -22.40 5.01 -6.45
C ALA A 683 -23.64 4.12 -6.69
N LEU A 684 -23.58 2.85 -6.32
CA LEU A 684 -24.71 1.92 -6.38
C LEU A 684 -25.91 2.45 -5.59
N GLN A 685 -25.67 2.83 -4.34
CA GLN A 685 -26.72 3.31 -3.44
C GLN A 685 -27.34 4.62 -3.95
N PHE A 686 -26.51 5.59 -4.33
CA PHE A 686 -26.99 6.85 -4.90
C PHE A 686 -27.85 6.61 -6.14
N ASN A 687 -27.37 5.81 -7.09
CA ASN A 687 -28.04 5.60 -8.37
C ASN A 687 -29.38 4.87 -8.18
N TRP A 688 -29.45 3.92 -7.26
CA TRP A 688 -30.70 3.25 -6.91
C TRP A 688 -31.71 4.23 -6.28
N LEU A 689 -31.28 4.99 -5.27
CA LEU A 689 -32.15 5.95 -4.58
C LEU A 689 -32.61 7.07 -5.53
N PHE A 690 -31.76 7.48 -6.47
CA PHE A 690 -32.11 8.43 -7.53
C PHE A 690 -33.13 7.83 -8.51
N GLU A 691 -32.95 6.60 -8.97
CA GLU A 691 -33.93 5.93 -9.86
C GLU A 691 -35.31 5.79 -9.20
N LYS A 692 -35.34 5.51 -7.89
CA LYS A 692 -36.59 5.41 -7.11
C LYS A 692 -37.22 6.77 -6.78
N GLY A 693 -36.63 7.89 -7.22
CA GLY A 693 -37.14 9.24 -6.94
C GLY A 693 -36.92 9.69 -5.49
N ALA A 694 -36.12 8.97 -4.72
CA ALA A 694 -35.76 9.32 -3.35
C ALA A 694 -34.68 10.41 -3.29
N PHE A 695 -33.78 10.44 -4.28
CA PHE A 695 -32.90 11.59 -4.53
C PHE A 695 -33.36 12.33 -5.78
N VAL A 696 -33.37 13.66 -5.71
CA VAL A 696 -33.85 14.53 -6.79
C VAL A 696 -32.75 15.51 -7.15
N LEU A 697 -32.41 15.57 -8.45
CA LEU A 697 -31.55 16.60 -9.04
C LEU A 697 -32.40 17.78 -9.50
N HIS A 698 -32.03 18.97 -9.08
CA HIS A 698 -32.69 20.22 -9.44
C HIS A 698 -31.98 20.94 -10.59
N THR A 699 -32.69 21.86 -11.23
CA THR A 699 -32.18 22.61 -12.40
C THR A 699 -30.96 23.49 -12.12
N ASP A 700 -30.70 23.83 -10.86
CA ASP A 700 -29.50 24.56 -10.41
C ASP A 700 -28.31 23.63 -10.07
N GLY A 701 -28.46 22.34 -10.37
CA GLY A 701 -27.47 21.30 -10.10
C GLY A 701 -27.35 20.95 -8.62
N THR A 702 -28.31 21.31 -7.77
CA THR A 702 -28.37 20.86 -6.37
C THR A 702 -29.26 19.63 -6.21
N PHE A 703 -29.15 18.97 -5.07
CA PHE A 703 -29.84 17.74 -4.74
C PHE A 703 -30.67 17.89 -3.47
N SER A 704 -31.76 17.13 -3.41
CA SER A 704 -32.58 16.97 -2.20
C SER A 704 -33.02 15.54 -2.01
N VAL A 705 -33.33 15.20 -0.77
CA VAL A 705 -34.04 13.97 -0.41
C VAL A 705 -35.55 14.20 -0.55
N ASN A 706 -36.23 13.31 -1.27
CA ASN A 706 -37.68 13.20 -1.23
C ASN A 706 -38.10 12.33 -0.04
N PHE A 707 -38.59 12.97 1.02
CA PHE A 707 -38.94 12.27 2.26
C PHE A 707 -40.14 11.32 2.13
N GLU A 708 -40.95 11.43 1.08
CA GLU A 708 -42.08 10.51 0.83
C GLU A 708 -41.60 9.17 0.25
N GLU A 709 -40.50 9.18 -0.52
CA GLU A 709 -39.99 8.01 -1.25
C GLU A 709 -38.79 7.33 -0.57
N ILE A 710 -38.02 8.08 0.23
CA ILE A 710 -36.72 7.62 0.76
C ILE A 710 -36.80 6.34 1.61
N GLU A 711 -37.82 6.19 2.46
CA GLU A 711 -37.93 5.00 3.31
C GLU A 711 -38.16 3.73 2.48
N GLY A 712 -39.02 3.81 1.46
CA GLY A 712 -39.31 2.67 0.58
C GLY A 712 -38.13 2.33 -0.32
N ALA A 713 -37.43 3.34 -0.82
CA ALA A 713 -36.24 3.16 -1.64
C ALA A 713 -35.09 2.49 -0.85
N VAL A 714 -34.83 2.94 0.37
CA VAL A 714 -33.84 2.33 1.29
C VAL A 714 -34.20 0.87 1.58
N GLU A 715 -35.45 0.61 2.00
CA GLU A 715 -35.90 -0.75 2.33
C GLU A 715 -35.78 -1.68 1.11
N SER A 716 -36.15 -1.21 -0.09
CA SER A 716 -36.04 -2.00 -1.32
C SER A 716 -34.61 -2.39 -1.69
N LEU A 717 -33.64 -1.48 -1.50
CA LEU A 717 -32.24 -1.77 -1.79
C LEU A 717 -31.64 -2.69 -0.72
N SER A 718 -31.97 -2.49 0.56
CA SER A 718 -31.60 -3.41 1.64
C SER A 718 -32.07 -4.83 1.32
N THR A 719 -33.34 -5.00 0.92
CA THR A 719 -33.89 -6.32 0.54
C THR A 719 -33.11 -6.95 -0.62
N GLU A 720 -32.83 -6.17 -1.67
CA GLU A 720 -32.15 -6.68 -2.88
C GLU A 720 -30.74 -7.18 -2.53
N ILE A 721 -29.93 -6.36 -1.86
CA ILE A 721 -28.55 -6.71 -1.50
C ILE A 721 -28.52 -7.92 -0.56
N LEU A 722 -29.32 -7.90 0.51
CA LEU A 722 -29.39 -9.02 1.46
C LEU A 722 -29.83 -10.32 0.78
N THR A 723 -30.77 -10.26 -0.17
CA THR A 723 -31.23 -11.44 -0.90
C THR A 723 -30.15 -12.00 -1.84
N ILE A 724 -29.41 -11.13 -2.53
CA ILE A 724 -28.28 -11.52 -3.39
C ILE A 724 -27.22 -12.23 -2.55
N GLN A 725 -26.82 -11.62 -1.42
CA GLN A 725 -25.83 -12.19 -0.52
C GLN A 725 -26.31 -13.52 0.07
N ALA A 726 -27.56 -13.61 0.55
CA ALA A 726 -28.14 -14.82 1.12
C ALA A 726 -28.11 -16.02 0.16
N ARG A 727 -28.27 -15.76 -1.14
CA ARG A 727 -28.25 -16.79 -2.19
C ARG A 727 -26.85 -17.10 -2.72
N GLY A 728 -25.85 -16.28 -2.40
CA GLY A 728 -24.54 -16.34 -3.04
C GLY A 728 -24.61 -16.05 -4.54
N ASP A 729 -25.55 -15.19 -4.99
CA ASP A 729 -25.83 -14.98 -6.40
C ASP A 729 -24.84 -13.99 -7.04
N LYS A 730 -23.68 -14.51 -7.44
CA LYS A 730 -22.62 -13.71 -8.08
C LYS A 730 -23.09 -13.03 -9.36
N ALA A 731 -23.99 -13.65 -10.13
CA ALA A 731 -24.47 -13.08 -11.38
C ALA A 731 -25.39 -11.87 -11.14
N ALA A 732 -26.27 -11.96 -10.13
CA ALA A 732 -27.09 -10.84 -9.69
C ALA A 732 -26.23 -9.70 -9.10
N ALA A 733 -25.25 -10.03 -8.24
CA ALA A 733 -24.29 -9.05 -7.69
C ALA A 733 -23.56 -8.29 -8.82
N LYS A 734 -23.07 -9.02 -9.84
CA LYS A 734 -22.41 -8.44 -11.00
C LYS A 734 -23.34 -7.51 -11.77
N SER A 735 -24.59 -7.93 -11.98
CA SER A 735 -25.58 -7.14 -12.70
C SER A 735 -25.94 -5.86 -11.95
N LEU A 736 -26.13 -5.95 -10.63
CA LEU A 736 -26.45 -4.81 -9.78
C LEU A 736 -25.31 -3.77 -9.80
N LEU A 737 -24.07 -4.20 -9.58
CA LEU A 737 -22.90 -3.31 -9.64
C LEU A 737 -22.65 -2.73 -11.03
N LEU A 738 -22.88 -3.50 -12.11
CA LEU A 738 -22.70 -3.01 -13.47
C LEU A 738 -23.74 -1.95 -13.85
N VAL A 739 -24.96 -2.07 -13.34
CA VAL A 739 -26.04 -1.11 -13.61
C VAL A 739 -25.87 0.15 -12.77
N TYR A 740 -25.65 0.00 -11.47
CA TYR A 740 -25.71 1.09 -10.50
C TYR A 740 -24.35 1.55 -9.95
N GLY A 741 -23.30 0.72 -9.95
CA GLY A 741 -21.96 1.08 -9.45
C GLY A 741 -21.12 1.88 -10.45
N LYS A 742 -21.71 2.87 -11.12
CA LYS A 742 -21.06 3.65 -12.20
C LYS A 742 -21.32 5.15 -12.07
N MET A 743 -20.45 5.96 -12.69
CA MET A 743 -20.67 7.40 -12.83
C MET A 743 -21.80 7.66 -13.83
N ILE A 744 -22.88 8.29 -13.37
CA ILE A 744 -24.00 8.76 -14.22
C ILE A 744 -24.02 10.29 -14.25
N GLU A 745 -24.76 10.88 -15.19
CA GLU A 745 -24.82 12.35 -15.35
C GLU A 745 -25.12 13.10 -14.03
N PRO A 746 -26.14 12.73 -13.22
CA PRO A 746 -26.35 13.37 -11.92
C PRO A 746 -25.11 13.36 -11.00
N LEU A 747 -24.41 12.23 -10.89
CA LEU A 747 -23.19 12.18 -10.09
C LEU A 747 -22.09 13.06 -10.67
N GLN A 748 -21.93 13.08 -12.00
CA GLN A 748 -20.96 13.94 -12.67
C GLN A 748 -21.21 15.43 -12.38
N VAL A 749 -22.47 15.87 -12.39
CA VAL A 749 -22.84 17.24 -12.01
C VAL A 749 -22.35 17.59 -10.60
N ALA A 750 -22.49 16.67 -9.64
CA ALA A 750 -21.96 16.87 -8.30
C ALA A 750 -20.42 16.92 -8.29
N MET A 751 -19.76 15.99 -8.98
CA MET A 751 -18.29 15.94 -9.05
C MET A 751 -17.71 17.22 -9.66
N ASP A 752 -18.27 17.72 -10.76
CA ASP A 752 -17.83 18.93 -11.45
C ASP A 752 -17.95 20.17 -10.55
N LYS A 753 -19.06 20.27 -9.79
CA LYS A 753 -19.27 21.37 -8.83
C LYS A 753 -18.24 21.30 -7.69
N LEU A 754 -17.95 20.12 -7.18
CA LEU A 754 -16.98 19.91 -6.11
C LEU A 754 -15.54 20.16 -6.56
N GLU A 755 -15.19 19.80 -7.79
CA GLU A 755 -13.89 20.13 -8.39
C GLU A 755 -13.74 21.66 -8.56
N THR A 756 -14.80 22.34 -9.00
CA THR A 756 -14.80 23.80 -9.19
C THR A 756 -14.55 24.56 -7.89
N VAL A 757 -15.14 24.13 -6.77
CA VAL A 757 -14.94 24.77 -5.46
C VAL A 757 -13.76 24.18 -4.68
N GLN A 758 -13.06 23.19 -5.24
CA GLN A 758 -11.91 22.51 -4.65
C GLN A 758 -12.16 22.01 -3.21
N VAL A 759 -13.28 21.31 -2.98
CA VAL A 759 -13.46 20.66 -1.68
C VAL A 759 -12.35 19.61 -1.49
N PRO A 760 -11.68 19.52 -0.33
CA PRO A 760 -10.72 18.45 -0.06
C PRO A 760 -11.38 17.06 -0.15
N VAL A 761 -10.64 16.04 -0.58
CA VAL A 761 -11.08 14.63 -0.58
C VAL A 761 -11.00 14.07 0.84
N ASP A 762 -9.90 14.33 1.53
CA ASP A 762 -9.73 13.89 2.92
C ASP A 762 -8.94 14.88 3.78
N ILE A 763 -8.47 14.47 4.96
CA ILE A 763 -7.72 15.31 5.90
C ILE A 763 -6.27 14.83 6.04
N ALA A 764 -5.36 15.74 6.36
CA ALA A 764 -4.00 15.47 6.79
C ALA A 764 -3.84 15.94 8.25
N PRO A 765 -3.85 15.03 9.24
CA PRO A 765 -3.72 15.39 10.65
C PRO A 765 -2.37 16.01 10.97
N ILE A 766 -2.39 17.06 11.78
CA ILE A 766 -1.22 17.68 12.38
C ILE A 766 -1.35 17.49 13.88
N PHE A 767 -0.49 16.64 14.46
CA PHE A 767 -0.45 16.38 15.88
C PHE A 767 0.57 17.29 16.57
N ASN A 768 0.15 18.03 17.59
CA ASN A 768 1.06 18.88 18.36
C ASN A 768 1.79 18.08 19.45
N VAL A 769 2.64 17.14 19.03
CA VAL A 769 3.39 16.24 19.93
C VAL A 769 4.16 17.03 20.99
N GLY A 770 4.78 18.16 20.63
CA GLY A 770 5.51 18.99 21.59
C GLY A 770 4.63 19.69 22.63
N GLU A 771 3.35 19.93 22.35
CA GLU A 771 2.37 20.41 23.33
C GLU A 771 1.89 19.27 24.21
N VAL A 772 1.53 18.12 23.63
CA VAL A 772 1.17 16.91 24.39
C VAL A 772 2.27 16.50 25.36
N LEU A 773 3.53 16.46 24.89
CA LEU A 773 4.69 16.15 25.74
C LEU A 773 4.99 17.21 26.80
N ARG A 774 4.52 18.47 26.63
CA ARG A 774 4.62 19.53 27.65
C ARG A 774 3.50 19.46 28.66
N GLU A 775 2.29 19.08 28.27
CA GLU A 775 1.15 18.87 29.19
C GLU A 775 1.26 17.56 29.98
N SER A 776 2.11 16.63 29.52
CA SER A 776 2.48 15.37 30.17
C SER A 776 3.66 15.47 31.16
N ARG A 777 4.33 16.63 31.26
CA ARG A 777 5.46 16.88 32.18
C ARG A 777 5.08 17.94 33.22
#